data_AF-A0A351AUF3-F1
#
_entry.id   AF-A0A351AUF3-F1
#
_cell.length_a   1.000
_cell.length_b   1.000
_cell.length_c   1.000
_cell.angle_alpha   90.00
_cell.angle_beta   90.00
_cell.angle_gamma   90.00
#
_symmetry.space_group_name_H-M   'P 1'
#
loop_
_entity.id
_entity.type
_entity.pdbx_description
1 polymer ?
#
loop_
_entity_poly.entity_id
_entity_poly.type
_entity_poly.pdbx_seq_one_letter_code
_entity_poly.pdbx_strand_id
1 'polypeptide(L)'
;MKELKRISAFFMAMLMMLTAFSAFSAVSAEGETAGGTQPVWPAQGSIKLDKDAAAVEGAENLWEVTLGIQGKNFETTSDVVLVIDNSNSMYENNRMVQTKAAANAFVDALLTQDSATRIAVVVFNLTVKQTDFYDYSNKEALKAYINAVSQNKDDGGTFTQLGIKTARDLLKSSASTGLNKNIVLLSDGDPTASYRVTGTATGTCTWFLGTIHNNGYDESTVKVNGCNYNTQAGDGQSTDDGSITLSLTCSHGKTATKTFDINHSYATIWEAQQAANDGMTVFSIALQAGTTGENILRACATNPAKGFYAIASADNVEEKLTTAFTSIAGSIAIAAQNGVVNDPMGEHVQLSFSGSAPVITTDKAVYDAGRADVYISQGSAVYDAATRSVSWTVGSVREGDNPIMMYKVGIREGYSPATGEVYYTNGRTTFSYKNYLGEDTVGDFPIPQVTVGGCMILVHWYQVNSNGEPINELGQAVEGPAYAKQVKPAEYFAVNGSTGLEYNTPYTVAKTDFADYNYYGSYIINNGSLTVGDAATVILNVANSNQHVWFAYTQSFNVAHVQFDETETNAVVKETTTHTVELFNLTSVVSNGFIYGGAFSDAACETVQTFAEGQNATAFTPAAGATYYIWEADAQFLSPRNLSCWNHVSAADVDVTGFYLVTPVDRLNYREVGFMVGGETLPAKQFTETYITESGAESTQVLTGSDCYVYNTVKVDFNNGASGMYNVSSVINKTRGYLACYGMDKNTYWQNAGDEITFTPYWITLDGVRVAPQTRTAEYYGQGSDADDTYRKFHVVETVASGIANTFVDDAQQENMLVLMNSYFANGAPINPVDEPVQGNIVTVHDGETLYTVAAENNAVQLDYIGVEGKLFAGWFTDEACTVPADLSNITESIDVYAKYVSDSYLGLRYYRNGFFRLRSLTLVSAIDGRNYAETGFIVNGERISVSDYSTRYGLRSARSLFGRGVANDALVMSCDYAFDGVTYGARLNITPYWVTLDGTTVRGETRTLTYNWYGITE
;
A
#
# COMPACT_ATOMS: atom_id res chain seq x y z
N MET A 1 -11.74 -67.60 -6.07
CA MET A 1 -12.43 -66.40 -6.63
C MET A 1 -12.59 -65.24 -5.64
N LYS A 2 -12.84 -65.47 -4.34
CA LYS A 2 -12.81 -64.38 -3.32
C LYS A 2 -11.39 -63.90 -2.97
N GLU A 3 -10.37 -64.76 -3.11
CA GLU A 3 -8.97 -64.34 -2.89
C GLU A 3 -8.37 -63.56 -4.06
N LEU A 4 -8.66 -63.92 -5.32
CA LEU A 4 -8.23 -63.13 -6.48
C LEU A 4 -8.85 -61.72 -6.51
N LYS A 5 -10.09 -61.54 -6.03
CA LYS A 5 -10.71 -60.21 -5.92
C LYS A 5 -10.15 -59.37 -4.77
N ARG A 6 -9.63 -59.98 -3.70
CA ARG A 6 -8.93 -59.27 -2.62
C ARG A 6 -7.53 -58.85 -3.04
N ILE A 7 -6.80 -59.68 -3.79
CA ILE A 7 -5.47 -59.32 -4.30
C ILE A 7 -5.58 -58.25 -5.40
N SER A 8 -6.57 -58.30 -6.29
CA SER A 8 -6.79 -57.21 -7.27
C SER A 8 -7.32 -55.91 -6.66
N ALA A 9 -8.10 -55.94 -5.58
CA ALA A 9 -8.53 -54.72 -4.88
C ALA A 9 -7.39 -54.11 -4.04
N PHE A 10 -6.50 -54.93 -3.48
CA PHE A 10 -5.28 -54.46 -2.80
C PHE A 10 -4.27 -53.89 -3.81
N PHE A 11 -4.11 -54.54 -4.99
CA PHE A 11 -3.30 -53.98 -6.08
C PHE A 11 -3.94 -52.73 -6.69
N MET A 12 -5.27 -52.60 -6.79
CA MET A 12 -5.92 -51.35 -7.24
C MET A 12 -5.84 -50.22 -6.22
N ALA A 13 -5.94 -50.50 -4.91
CA ALA A 13 -5.74 -49.49 -3.86
C ALA A 13 -4.27 -49.06 -3.76
N MET A 14 -3.33 -49.99 -3.99
CA MET A 14 -1.91 -49.70 -4.07
C MET A 14 -1.54 -48.99 -5.38
N LEU A 15 -2.21 -49.30 -6.50
CA LEU A 15 -2.05 -48.58 -7.78
C LEU A 15 -2.69 -47.19 -7.72
N MET A 16 -3.83 -47.00 -7.04
CA MET A 16 -4.42 -45.66 -6.83
C MET A 16 -3.63 -44.80 -5.83
N MET A 17 -3.00 -45.40 -4.81
CA MET A 17 -2.01 -44.69 -3.97
C MET A 17 -0.68 -44.42 -4.69
N LEU A 18 -0.24 -45.28 -5.63
CA LEU A 18 0.93 -44.99 -6.47
C LEU A 18 0.63 -44.01 -7.62
N THR A 19 -0.58 -43.98 -8.19
CA THR A 19 -0.94 -43.07 -9.30
C THR A 19 -1.41 -41.70 -8.84
N ALA A 20 -1.84 -41.55 -7.58
CA ALA A 20 -2.07 -40.22 -6.99
C ALA A 20 -0.76 -39.49 -6.61
N PHE A 21 0.38 -40.19 -6.62
CA PHE A 21 1.71 -39.63 -6.30
C PHE A 21 2.74 -39.74 -7.43
N SER A 22 2.36 -40.21 -8.63
CA SER A 22 3.26 -40.28 -9.80
C SER A 22 2.85 -39.40 -10.99
N ALA A 23 1.87 -38.52 -10.80
CA ALA A 23 1.57 -37.45 -11.76
C ALA A 23 2.03 -36.10 -11.19
N PHE A 24 3.33 -35.94 -10.94
CA PHE A 24 4.12 -34.69 -11.09
C PHE A 24 5.59 -35.01 -10.75
N SER A 25 6.21 -35.87 -11.57
CA SER A 25 7.67 -35.96 -11.65
C SER A 25 8.03 -36.44 -13.06
N ALA A 26 7.68 -35.60 -14.04
CA ALA A 26 8.42 -35.57 -15.29
C ALA A 26 9.25 -34.28 -15.26
N VAL A 27 10.56 -34.47 -15.32
CA VAL A 27 11.60 -33.44 -15.45
C VAL A 27 11.18 -32.34 -16.43
N SER A 28 11.04 -31.11 -15.93
CA SER A 28 11.42 -29.90 -16.67
C SER A 28 12.79 -29.47 -16.16
N ALA A 29 13.84 -29.98 -16.81
CA ALA A 29 15.09 -29.25 -16.90
C ALA A 29 14.89 -28.25 -18.03
N GLU A 30 14.56 -27.00 -17.67
CA GLU A 30 14.78 -25.74 -18.39
C GLU A 30 13.89 -24.67 -17.75
N GLY A 31 14.53 -23.56 -17.36
CA GLY A 31 13.86 -22.29 -17.10
C GLY A 31 13.35 -22.08 -15.67
N GLU A 32 14.08 -21.25 -14.92
CA GLU A 32 13.53 -20.44 -13.84
C GLU A 32 12.14 -19.87 -14.19
N THR A 33 11.20 -19.96 -13.22
CA THR A 33 10.30 -18.90 -12.72
C THR A 33 9.02 -19.53 -12.16
N ALA A 34 9.03 -19.81 -10.86
CA ALA A 34 7.84 -19.89 -10.02
C ALA A 34 8.18 -19.14 -8.72
N GLY A 35 8.40 -17.83 -8.86
CA GLY A 35 9.05 -16.99 -7.86
C GLY A 35 8.07 -16.17 -7.05
N GLY A 36 7.31 -16.80 -6.16
CA GLY A 36 7.07 -16.19 -4.86
C GLY A 36 8.26 -16.56 -3.99
N THR A 37 9.30 -15.74 -3.94
CA THR A 37 10.48 -16.04 -3.10
C THR A 37 10.02 -16.16 -1.64
N GLN A 38 10.37 -17.26 -0.96
CA GLN A 38 10.12 -17.39 0.47
C GLN A 38 10.69 -16.16 1.21
N PRO A 39 9.93 -15.54 2.14
CA PRO A 39 10.42 -14.42 2.94
C PRO A 39 11.70 -14.81 3.68
N VAL A 40 12.66 -13.88 3.74
CA VAL A 40 13.92 -14.08 4.44
C VAL A 40 13.68 -14.01 5.94
N TRP A 41 14.17 -14.99 6.70
CA TRP A 41 14.04 -15.00 8.17
C TRP A 41 14.67 -13.74 8.80
N PRO A 42 14.00 -13.02 9.71
CA PRO A 42 12.82 -13.40 10.48
C PRO A 42 11.53 -12.71 9.98
N ALA A 43 11.43 -12.39 8.69
CA ALA A 43 10.21 -11.80 8.14
C ALA A 43 9.01 -12.73 8.34
N GLN A 44 7.82 -12.14 8.44
CA GLN A 44 6.57 -12.89 8.54
C GLN A 44 6.45 -13.94 7.42
N GLY A 45 5.94 -15.14 7.73
CA GLY A 45 5.79 -16.25 6.79
C GLY A 45 7.07 -17.03 6.47
N SER A 46 8.22 -16.62 7.02
CA SER A 46 9.49 -17.35 6.85
C SER A 46 9.53 -18.62 7.72
N ILE A 47 10.21 -19.64 7.22
CA ILE A 47 10.52 -20.88 7.94
C ILE A 47 12.03 -21.01 8.09
N LYS A 48 12.48 -21.43 9.26
CA LYS A 48 13.87 -21.80 9.52
C LYS A 48 13.95 -23.24 9.98
N LEU A 49 14.95 -23.93 9.44
CA LEU A 49 15.22 -25.34 9.71
C LEU A 49 16.61 -25.46 10.33
N ASP A 50 16.69 -26.20 11.43
CA ASP A 50 17.93 -26.49 12.13
C ASP A 50 18.08 -28.00 12.37
N LYS A 51 19.32 -28.48 12.30
CA LYS A 51 19.65 -29.88 12.56
C LYS A 51 21.09 -29.99 13.01
N ASP A 52 21.30 -30.70 14.11
CA ASP A 52 22.62 -30.91 14.71
C ASP A 52 22.74 -32.31 15.32
N ALA A 53 23.97 -32.76 15.61
CA ALA A 53 24.27 -34.03 16.24
C ALA A 53 25.34 -33.92 17.32
N ALA A 54 25.10 -34.54 18.48
CA ALA A 54 26.03 -34.58 19.61
C ALA A 54 26.30 -36.03 20.06
N ALA A 55 27.51 -36.35 20.51
CA ALA A 55 27.78 -37.70 21.04
C ALA A 55 27.03 -37.94 22.35
N VAL A 56 26.58 -39.18 22.55
CA VAL A 56 25.88 -39.60 23.77
C VAL A 56 26.90 -39.91 24.86
N GLU A 57 26.75 -39.27 26.03
CA GLU A 57 27.65 -39.47 27.16
C GLU A 57 27.72 -40.95 27.58
N GLY A 58 28.93 -41.47 27.74
CA GLY A 58 29.17 -42.85 28.18
C GLY A 58 28.91 -43.92 27.12
N ALA A 59 28.64 -43.56 25.86
CA ALA A 59 28.46 -44.48 24.76
C ALA A 59 29.51 -44.27 23.66
N GLU A 60 30.07 -45.36 23.13
CA GLU A 60 30.99 -45.32 21.99
C GLU A 60 30.20 -45.27 20.68
N ASN A 61 30.58 -44.33 19.80
CA ASN A 61 30.04 -44.20 18.44
C ASN A 61 28.51 -44.16 18.36
N LEU A 62 27.91 -43.44 19.31
CA LEU A 62 26.48 -43.17 19.39
C LEU A 62 26.26 -41.66 19.48
N TRP A 63 25.41 -41.13 18.60
CA TRP A 63 25.14 -39.69 18.50
C TRP A 63 23.64 -39.42 18.54
N GLU A 64 23.22 -38.43 19.31
CA GLU A 64 21.87 -37.92 19.33
C GLU A 64 21.72 -36.79 18.30
N VAL A 65 20.80 -36.98 17.37
CA VAL A 65 20.43 -36.01 16.35
C VAL A 65 19.19 -35.27 16.80
N THR A 66 19.20 -33.94 16.67
CA THR A 66 18.06 -33.07 16.95
C THR A 66 17.74 -32.27 15.70
N LEU A 67 16.47 -32.24 15.30
CA LEU A 67 15.93 -31.40 14.22
C LEU A 67 14.92 -30.43 14.84
N GLY A 68 15.05 -29.15 14.51
CA GLY A 68 14.12 -28.09 14.89
C GLY A 68 13.53 -27.41 13.67
N ILE A 69 12.25 -27.04 13.78
CA ILE A 69 11.55 -26.22 12.81
C ILE A 69 11.06 -24.98 13.53
N GLN A 70 11.33 -23.80 12.99
CA GLN A 70 10.81 -22.54 13.48
C GLN A 70 10.07 -21.84 12.34
N GLY A 71 9.03 -21.10 12.70
CA GLY A 71 8.27 -20.32 11.74
C GLY A 71 7.92 -18.96 12.30
N LYS A 72 8.01 -17.94 11.45
CA LYS A 72 7.44 -16.63 11.76
C LYS A 72 6.04 -16.58 11.18
N ASN A 73 5.09 -16.27 12.04
CA ASN A 73 3.71 -16.24 11.66
C ASN A 73 3.48 -15.17 10.59
N PHE A 74 2.70 -15.48 9.55
CA PHE A 74 2.23 -14.48 8.61
C PHE A 74 0.86 -14.01 9.04
N GLU A 75 0.60 -12.71 8.94
CA GLU A 75 -0.74 -12.13 9.09
C GLU A 75 -1.64 -12.66 7.96
N THR A 76 -2.24 -13.81 8.22
CA THR A 76 -3.13 -14.51 7.30
C THR A 76 -4.56 -14.02 7.51
N THR A 77 -5.30 -13.83 6.41
CA THR A 77 -6.73 -13.52 6.48
C THR A 77 -7.44 -14.63 7.24
N SER A 78 -8.10 -14.28 8.35
CA SER A 78 -8.65 -15.26 9.27
C SER A 78 -10.12 -14.98 9.50
N ASP A 79 -10.96 -16.00 9.37
CA ASP A 79 -12.37 -15.92 9.71
C ASP A 79 -12.62 -16.65 11.02
N VAL A 80 -13.14 -15.93 12.00
CA VAL A 80 -13.47 -16.44 13.31
C VAL A 80 -14.97 -16.34 13.52
N VAL A 81 -15.60 -17.41 14.00
CA VAL A 81 -16.98 -17.37 14.47
C VAL A 81 -17.01 -17.54 15.99
N LEU A 82 -17.46 -16.50 16.66
CA LEU A 82 -17.68 -16.49 18.10
C LEU A 82 -19.06 -17.06 18.41
N VAL A 83 -19.10 -18.22 19.06
CA VAL A 83 -20.33 -18.97 19.37
C VAL A 83 -20.68 -18.79 20.84
N ILE A 84 -21.70 -17.97 21.11
CA ILE A 84 -22.10 -17.53 22.44
C ILE A 84 -23.37 -18.26 22.87
N ASP A 85 -23.28 -18.97 23.98
CA ASP A 85 -24.42 -19.56 24.68
C ASP A 85 -25.26 -18.48 25.37
N ASN A 86 -26.55 -18.42 25.05
CA ASN A 86 -27.55 -17.50 25.57
C ASN A 86 -28.70 -18.23 26.28
N SER A 87 -28.45 -19.45 26.77
CA SER A 87 -29.35 -20.18 27.65
C SER A 87 -29.64 -19.44 28.97
N ASN A 88 -30.70 -19.82 29.67
CA ASN A 88 -31.08 -19.18 30.93
C ASN A 88 -30.01 -19.34 32.02
N SER A 89 -29.29 -20.46 32.04
CA SER A 89 -28.22 -20.73 33.01
C SER A 89 -27.02 -19.78 32.83
N MET A 90 -26.84 -19.19 31.65
CA MET A 90 -25.85 -18.15 31.41
C MET A 90 -26.18 -16.82 32.10
N TYR A 91 -27.43 -16.60 32.54
CA TYR A 91 -27.81 -15.40 33.31
C TYR A 91 -27.66 -15.56 34.82
N GLU A 92 -27.22 -16.74 35.27
CA GLU A 92 -26.88 -17.01 36.66
C GLU A 92 -25.41 -16.67 36.94
N ASN A 93 -25.09 -16.32 38.20
CA ASN A 93 -23.72 -16.09 38.67
C ASN A 93 -22.87 -15.13 37.80
N ASN A 94 -23.51 -14.16 37.15
CA ASN A 94 -22.90 -13.18 36.23
C ASN A 94 -22.19 -13.78 35.00
N ARG A 95 -22.46 -15.04 34.61
CA ARG A 95 -21.78 -15.71 33.49
C ARG A 95 -21.92 -14.94 32.16
N MET A 96 -23.11 -14.45 31.81
CA MET A 96 -23.35 -13.69 30.58
C MET A 96 -22.67 -12.31 30.61
N VAL A 97 -22.64 -11.66 31.78
CA VAL A 97 -21.90 -10.38 31.95
C VAL A 97 -20.42 -10.61 31.64
N GLN A 98 -19.84 -11.67 32.18
CA GLN A 98 -18.46 -12.06 31.93
C GLN A 98 -18.24 -12.47 30.47
N THR A 99 -19.18 -13.20 29.88
CA THR A 99 -19.13 -13.64 28.46
C THR A 99 -19.06 -12.44 27.51
N LYS A 100 -19.88 -11.40 27.75
CA LYS A 100 -19.87 -10.18 26.93
C LYS A 100 -18.58 -9.39 27.07
N ALA A 101 -18.09 -9.21 28.30
CA ALA A 101 -16.81 -8.55 28.53
C ALA A 101 -15.67 -9.25 27.80
N ALA A 102 -15.66 -10.58 27.87
CA ALA A 102 -14.68 -11.43 27.21
C ALA A 102 -14.76 -11.38 25.68
N ALA A 103 -15.98 -11.45 25.14
CA ALA A 103 -16.24 -11.31 23.72
C ALA A 103 -15.77 -9.93 23.19
N ASN A 104 -16.01 -8.85 23.94
CA ASN A 104 -15.51 -7.52 23.56
C ASN A 104 -13.98 -7.44 23.60
N ALA A 105 -13.34 -7.98 24.63
CA ALA A 105 -11.88 -8.02 24.72
C ALA A 105 -11.26 -8.86 23.58
N PHE A 106 -11.91 -9.96 23.20
CA PHE A 106 -11.51 -10.77 22.05
C PHE A 106 -11.61 -10.01 20.73
N VAL A 107 -12.73 -9.30 20.53
CA VAL A 107 -12.90 -8.39 19.39
C VAL A 107 -11.82 -7.31 19.40
N ASP A 108 -11.48 -6.77 20.58
CA ASP A 108 -10.46 -5.74 20.71
C ASP A 108 -9.05 -6.23 20.34
N ALA A 109 -8.73 -7.49 20.69
CA ALA A 109 -7.44 -8.11 20.43
C ALA A 109 -7.25 -8.56 18.97
N LEU A 110 -8.32 -9.03 18.30
CA LEU A 110 -8.22 -9.58 16.95
C LEU A 110 -8.52 -8.57 15.83
N LEU A 111 -9.41 -7.61 16.08
CA LEU A 111 -9.70 -6.54 15.14
C LEU A 111 -8.84 -5.33 15.49
N THR A 112 -7.59 -5.36 15.02
CA THR A 112 -6.64 -4.23 15.04
C THR A 112 -6.54 -3.61 13.65
N GLN A 113 -6.03 -2.38 13.54
CA GLN A 113 -6.03 -1.59 12.29
C GLN A 113 -5.32 -2.29 11.12
N ASP A 114 -4.32 -3.12 11.42
CA ASP A 114 -3.52 -3.83 10.43
C ASP A 114 -3.92 -5.32 10.28
N SER A 115 -4.85 -5.82 11.11
CA SER A 115 -5.26 -7.23 11.10
C SER A 115 -6.20 -7.55 9.94
N ALA A 116 -5.85 -8.59 9.18
CA ALA A 116 -6.70 -9.17 8.14
C ALA A 116 -7.78 -10.15 8.70
N THR A 117 -8.03 -10.11 10.01
CA THR A 117 -9.01 -10.98 10.70
C THR A 117 -10.42 -10.42 10.59
N ARG A 118 -11.40 -11.30 10.43
CA ARG A 118 -12.82 -10.98 10.47
C ARG A 118 -13.54 -11.88 11.45
N ILE A 119 -14.52 -11.31 12.16
CA ILE A 119 -15.28 -12.00 13.21
C ILE A 119 -16.76 -11.97 12.88
N ALA A 120 -17.40 -13.13 12.88
CA ALA A 120 -18.86 -13.25 12.95
C ALA A 120 -19.29 -13.78 14.31
N VAL A 121 -20.53 -13.53 14.71
CA VAL A 121 -21.08 -13.99 15.99
C VAL A 121 -22.30 -14.87 15.74
N VAL A 122 -22.32 -16.02 16.41
CA VAL A 122 -23.48 -16.91 16.51
C VAL A 122 -23.93 -16.93 17.96
N VAL A 123 -25.15 -16.49 18.23
CA VAL A 123 -25.77 -16.52 19.55
C VAL A 123 -26.85 -17.60 19.54
N PHE A 124 -26.77 -18.57 20.46
CA PHE A 124 -27.69 -19.70 20.47
C PHE A 124 -28.33 -19.93 21.85
N ASN A 125 -29.55 -20.45 21.83
CA ASN A 125 -30.25 -21.08 22.95
C ASN A 125 -30.99 -22.31 22.37
N LEU A 126 -32.32 -22.43 22.45
CA LEU A 126 -33.07 -23.37 21.58
C LEU A 126 -33.24 -22.87 20.13
N THR A 127 -32.97 -21.59 19.91
CA THR A 127 -32.94 -20.92 18.60
C THR A 127 -31.53 -20.39 18.32
N VAL A 128 -31.29 -19.90 17.11
CA VAL A 128 -30.00 -19.30 16.75
C VAL A 128 -30.18 -17.98 16.02
N LYS A 129 -29.30 -17.02 16.34
CA LYS A 129 -29.10 -15.79 15.58
C LYS A 129 -27.64 -15.71 15.17
N GLN A 130 -27.37 -15.20 13.98
CA GLN A 130 -26.01 -15.01 13.50
C GLN A 130 -25.86 -13.64 12.85
N THR A 131 -24.62 -13.19 12.74
CA THR A 131 -24.23 -12.02 11.96
C THR A 131 -23.44 -12.42 10.71
N ASP A 132 -23.19 -11.45 9.84
CA ASP A 132 -22.10 -11.53 8.86
C ASP A 132 -20.74 -11.29 9.53
N PHE A 133 -19.66 -11.36 8.74
CA PHE A 133 -18.29 -11.10 9.18
C PHE A 133 -18.01 -9.60 9.29
N TYR A 134 -17.47 -9.19 10.43
CA TYR A 134 -17.01 -7.82 10.73
C TYR A 134 -15.48 -7.76 10.72
N ASP A 135 -14.93 -6.65 10.27
CA ASP A 135 -13.50 -6.32 10.29
C ASP A 135 -13.24 -5.09 11.19
N TYR A 136 -12.01 -4.58 11.19
CA TYR A 136 -11.64 -3.42 12.00
C TYR A 136 -12.55 -2.20 11.79
N SER A 137 -12.99 -1.93 10.55
CA SER A 137 -13.76 -0.73 10.20
C SER A 137 -15.12 -0.67 10.90
N ASN A 138 -15.67 -1.82 11.28
CA ASN A 138 -17.00 -1.98 11.86
C ASN A 138 -16.96 -2.69 13.23
N LYS A 139 -15.78 -2.71 13.86
CA LYS A 139 -15.51 -3.25 15.19
C LYS A 139 -16.48 -2.78 16.28
N GLU A 140 -16.76 -1.48 16.34
CA GLU A 140 -17.66 -0.93 17.36
C GLU A 140 -19.12 -1.36 17.16
N ALA A 141 -19.55 -1.59 15.91
CA ALA A 141 -20.87 -2.15 15.61
C ALA A 141 -20.99 -3.60 16.10
N LEU A 142 -19.94 -4.41 15.92
CA LEU A 142 -19.86 -5.77 16.45
C LEU A 142 -19.95 -5.80 17.98
N LYS A 143 -19.18 -4.93 18.67
CA LYS A 143 -19.23 -4.81 20.14
C LYS A 143 -20.62 -4.39 20.62
N ALA A 144 -21.27 -3.46 19.92
CA ALA A 144 -22.64 -3.08 20.22
C ALA A 144 -23.60 -4.27 20.08
N TYR A 145 -23.46 -5.10 19.04
CA TYR A 145 -24.26 -6.33 18.87
C TYR A 145 -24.08 -7.31 20.03
N ILE A 146 -22.83 -7.60 20.42
CA ILE A 146 -22.50 -8.47 21.57
C ILE A 146 -23.13 -7.94 22.86
N ASN A 147 -22.99 -6.64 23.11
CA ASN A 147 -23.53 -6.01 24.32
C ASN A 147 -25.06 -6.01 24.35
N ALA A 148 -25.72 -5.94 23.19
CA ALA A 148 -27.17 -5.98 23.05
C ALA A 148 -27.79 -7.38 23.25
N VAL A 149 -27.00 -8.45 23.30
CA VAL A 149 -27.52 -9.82 23.55
C VAL A 149 -28.30 -9.84 24.87
N SER A 150 -29.57 -10.25 24.83
CA SER A 150 -30.45 -10.25 25.99
C SER A 150 -31.07 -11.62 26.23
N GLN A 151 -31.47 -11.86 27.48
CA GLN A 151 -32.10 -13.11 27.88
C GLN A 151 -33.41 -13.32 27.13
N ASN A 152 -33.58 -14.49 26.53
CA ASN A 152 -34.88 -14.97 26.04
C ASN A 152 -35.32 -16.11 26.94
N LYS A 153 -36.28 -15.83 27.84
CA LYS A 153 -36.72 -16.79 28.85
C LYS A 153 -37.52 -17.96 28.27
N ASP A 154 -38.21 -17.72 27.15
CA ASP A 154 -39.12 -18.68 26.54
C ASP A 154 -38.35 -19.80 25.81
N ASP A 155 -37.19 -19.48 25.24
CA ASP A 155 -36.31 -20.41 24.50
C ASP A 155 -35.01 -20.75 25.26
N GLY A 156 -35.01 -20.64 26.58
CA GLY A 156 -33.78 -20.58 27.39
C GLY A 156 -33.03 -21.90 27.63
N GLY A 157 -33.28 -22.94 26.84
CA GLY A 157 -32.48 -24.17 26.85
C GLY A 157 -31.15 -24.03 26.10
N THR A 158 -30.33 -25.09 26.13
CA THR A 158 -28.94 -25.08 25.65
C THR A 158 -28.77 -26.03 24.46
N PHE A 159 -28.90 -25.52 23.23
CA PHE A 159 -28.75 -26.31 22.00
C PHE A 159 -27.35 -26.14 21.38
N THR A 160 -26.29 -26.51 22.11
CA THR A 160 -24.89 -26.28 21.70
C THR A 160 -24.55 -26.81 20.31
N GLN A 161 -25.12 -27.97 19.94
CA GLN A 161 -24.95 -28.54 18.60
C GLN A 161 -25.43 -27.59 17.49
N LEU A 162 -26.55 -26.88 17.69
CA LEU A 162 -27.07 -25.91 16.73
C LEU A 162 -26.10 -24.74 16.55
N GLY A 163 -25.51 -24.24 17.64
CA GLY A 163 -24.52 -23.16 17.60
C GLY A 163 -23.29 -23.55 16.78
N ILE A 164 -22.69 -24.71 17.07
CA ILE A 164 -21.49 -25.21 16.36
C ILE A 164 -21.79 -25.46 14.89
N LYS A 165 -22.93 -26.11 14.58
CA LYS A 165 -23.35 -26.38 13.20
C LYS A 165 -23.54 -25.09 12.40
N THR A 166 -24.14 -24.07 13.02
CA THR A 166 -24.36 -22.76 12.37
C THR A 166 -23.05 -22.06 12.07
N ALA A 167 -22.11 -22.06 13.01
CA ALA A 167 -20.77 -21.51 12.80
C ALA A 167 -20.00 -22.25 11.70
N ARG A 168 -20.06 -23.59 11.71
CA ARG A 168 -19.47 -24.44 10.68
C ARG A 168 -20.03 -24.12 9.30
N ASP A 169 -21.35 -24.01 9.15
CA ASP A 169 -21.97 -23.67 7.87
C ASP A 169 -21.58 -22.26 7.38
N LEU A 170 -21.52 -21.29 8.29
CA LEU A 170 -21.08 -19.93 7.97
C LEU A 170 -19.64 -19.91 7.45
N LEU A 171 -18.73 -20.64 8.11
CA LEU A 171 -17.34 -20.79 7.68
C LEU A 171 -17.17 -21.59 6.37
N LYS A 172 -18.14 -22.41 5.99
CA LYS A 172 -18.13 -23.11 4.67
C LYS A 172 -18.75 -22.30 3.55
N SER A 173 -19.53 -21.28 3.89
CA SER A 173 -20.21 -20.44 2.91
C SER A 173 -19.21 -19.56 2.14
N SER A 174 -19.66 -19.01 1.02
CA SER A 174 -18.89 -18.03 0.24
C SER A 174 -18.65 -16.71 0.96
N ALA A 175 -19.34 -16.44 2.07
CA ALA A 175 -19.09 -15.26 2.90
C ALA A 175 -17.77 -15.37 3.68
N SER A 176 -17.31 -16.60 3.93
CA SER A 176 -16.02 -16.85 4.56
C SER A 176 -14.90 -16.88 3.51
N THR A 177 -14.09 -15.82 3.48
CA THR A 177 -12.96 -15.61 2.57
C THR A 177 -11.62 -15.77 3.27
N GLY A 178 -11.59 -15.91 4.60
CA GLY A 178 -10.38 -16.17 5.38
C GLY A 178 -9.81 -17.55 5.10
N LEU A 179 -8.48 -17.63 5.01
CA LEU A 179 -7.74 -18.88 4.83
C LEU A 179 -7.78 -19.75 6.09
N ASN A 180 -7.68 -19.13 7.27
CA ASN A 180 -7.80 -19.82 8.55
C ASN A 180 -9.22 -19.67 9.11
N LYS A 181 -9.83 -20.80 9.47
CA LYS A 181 -11.24 -20.88 9.88
C LYS A 181 -11.36 -21.40 11.30
N ASN A 182 -11.89 -20.57 12.19
CA ASN A 182 -11.88 -20.83 13.63
C ASN A 182 -13.28 -20.69 14.25
N ILE A 183 -13.61 -21.58 15.16
CA ILE A 183 -14.83 -21.53 15.98
C ILE A 183 -14.39 -21.36 17.43
N VAL A 184 -14.93 -20.35 18.12
CA VAL A 184 -14.69 -20.14 19.55
C VAL A 184 -16.00 -20.27 20.31
N LEU A 185 -16.17 -21.36 21.04
CA LEU A 185 -17.38 -21.69 21.79
C LEU A 185 -17.29 -21.21 23.24
N LEU A 186 -18.26 -20.40 23.68
CA LEU A 186 -18.41 -19.94 25.06
C LEU A 186 -19.73 -20.48 25.63
N SER A 187 -19.65 -21.34 26.63
CA SER A 187 -20.80 -22.02 27.23
C SER A 187 -20.52 -22.47 28.66
N ASP A 188 -21.57 -22.73 29.44
CA ASP A 188 -21.49 -23.42 30.72
C ASP A 188 -21.60 -24.96 30.58
N GLY A 189 -21.68 -25.49 29.36
CA GLY A 189 -21.27 -26.86 29.01
C GLY A 189 -22.33 -27.95 29.15
N ASP A 190 -23.56 -27.62 29.53
CA ASP A 190 -24.64 -28.61 29.74
C ASP A 190 -25.73 -28.49 28.65
N PRO A 191 -25.61 -29.23 27.52
CA PRO A 191 -26.61 -29.18 26.46
C PRO A 191 -27.93 -29.85 26.88
N THR A 192 -29.05 -29.19 26.60
CA THR A 192 -30.43 -29.66 26.91
C THR A 192 -31.34 -29.76 25.68
N ALA A 193 -30.75 -29.61 24.49
CA ALA A 193 -31.37 -29.92 23.22
C ALA A 193 -30.30 -30.36 22.21
N SER A 194 -30.70 -31.22 21.28
CA SER A 194 -29.86 -31.64 20.16
C SER A 194 -30.72 -31.98 18.96
N TYR A 195 -30.10 -32.11 17.79
CA TYR A 195 -30.75 -32.82 16.70
C TYR A 195 -30.77 -34.33 16.98
N ARG A 196 -31.70 -35.04 16.36
CA ARG A 196 -31.73 -36.49 16.43
C ARG A 196 -30.53 -37.08 15.70
N VAL A 197 -29.81 -37.96 16.37
CA VAL A 197 -28.59 -38.58 15.82
C VAL A 197 -28.81 -40.05 15.47
N THR A 198 -27.92 -40.58 14.63
CA THR A 198 -27.87 -41.99 14.26
C THR A 198 -26.48 -42.53 14.55
N GLY A 199 -26.40 -43.79 14.94
CA GLY A 199 -25.13 -44.37 15.35
C GLY A 199 -25.11 -45.88 15.34
N THR A 200 -24.02 -46.42 15.86
CA THR A 200 -23.78 -47.85 16.03
C THR A 200 -23.36 -48.12 17.46
N ALA A 201 -23.76 -49.27 18.00
CA ALA A 201 -23.27 -49.76 19.29
C ALA A 201 -23.32 -51.29 19.34
N THR A 202 -22.60 -51.88 20.30
CA THR A 202 -22.69 -53.31 20.59
C THR A 202 -23.98 -53.59 21.35
N GLY A 203 -24.82 -54.47 20.80
CA GLY A 203 -26.11 -54.82 21.42
C GLY A 203 -25.94 -55.86 22.55
N THR A 204 -26.61 -55.64 23.67
CA THR A 204 -26.62 -56.59 24.80
C THR A 204 -27.76 -57.59 24.66
N CYS A 205 -27.54 -58.82 25.13
CA CYS A 205 -28.54 -59.89 25.11
C CYS A 205 -28.94 -60.23 26.54
N THR A 206 -30.24 -60.40 26.77
CA THR A 206 -30.78 -60.86 28.06
C THR A 206 -31.46 -62.21 27.89
N TRP A 207 -31.45 -63.03 28.94
CA TRP A 207 -32.11 -64.33 28.95
C TRP A 207 -33.41 -64.26 29.75
N PHE A 208 -34.55 -64.44 29.08
CA PHE A 208 -35.85 -64.60 29.75
C PHE A 208 -36.78 -65.48 28.90
N LEU A 209 -36.94 -66.76 29.29
CA LEU A 209 -37.65 -67.81 28.53
C LEU A 209 -37.19 -67.94 27.05
N GLY A 210 -35.93 -67.57 26.78
CA GLY A 210 -35.30 -67.49 25.46
C GLY A 210 -34.25 -66.37 25.43
N THR A 211 -33.32 -66.39 24.47
CA THR A 211 -32.35 -65.29 24.29
C THR A 211 -33.03 -64.13 23.56
N ILE A 212 -33.14 -62.98 24.24
CA ILE A 212 -33.63 -61.74 23.65
C ILE A 212 -32.40 -60.96 23.19
N HIS A 213 -32.20 -60.92 21.87
CA HIS A 213 -31.07 -60.21 21.27
C HIS A 213 -31.34 -58.70 21.20
N ASN A 214 -30.31 -57.89 21.48
CA ASN A 214 -30.34 -56.42 21.36
C ASN A 214 -31.45 -55.77 22.21
N ASN A 215 -31.64 -56.23 23.46
CA ASN A 215 -32.60 -55.63 24.39
C ASN A 215 -32.06 -54.36 25.05
N GLY A 216 -30.75 -54.21 25.10
CA GLY A 216 -30.05 -52.98 25.43
C GLY A 216 -28.80 -52.83 24.56
N TYR A 217 -27.90 -51.96 24.98
CA TYR A 217 -26.63 -51.72 24.33
C TYR A 217 -25.52 -51.47 25.35
N ASP A 218 -24.27 -51.64 24.93
CA ASP A 218 -23.10 -51.24 25.68
C ASP A 218 -22.79 -49.77 25.35
N GLU A 219 -23.04 -48.89 26.31
CA GLU A 219 -22.89 -47.45 26.18
C GLU A 219 -21.45 -47.05 25.80
N SER A 220 -20.44 -47.76 26.29
CA SER A 220 -19.03 -47.50 25.98
C SER A 220 -18.66 -47.71 24.51
N THR A 221 -19.54 -48.35 23.74
CA THR A 221 -19.34 -48.66 22.32
C THR A 221 -20.18 -47.78 21.40
N VAL A 222 -20.93 -46.81 21.94
CA VAL A 222 -21.75 -45.90 21.16
C VAL A 222 -20.86 -45.01 20.29
N LYS A 223 -21.12 -45.04 18.99
CA LYS A 223 -20.51 -44.15 18.01
C LYS A 223 -21.58 -43.46 17.19
N VAL A 224 -21.60 -42.13 17.24
CA VAL A 224 -22.47 -41.31 16.38
C VAL A 224 -21.87 -41.28 14.97
N ASN A 225 -22.69 -41.57 13.97
CA ASN A 225 -22.27 -41.67 12.56
C ASN A 225 -22.99 -40.65 11.66
N GLY A 226 -24.08 -40.04 12.13
CA GLY A 226 -24.83 -39.06 11.35
C GLY A 226 -25.90 -38.37 12.18
N CYS A 227 -26.44 -37.29 11.62
CA CYS A 227 -27.41 -36.42 12.28
C CYS A 227 -28.55 -36.03 11.32
N ASN A 228 -29.77 -35.92 11.84
CA ASN A 228 -30.92 -35.38 11.13
C ASN A 228 -31.21 -33.94 11.59
N TYR A 229 -30.69 -32.98 10.84
CA TYR A 229 -30.82 -31.54 11.11
C TYR A 229 -32.23 -30.96 10.98
N ASN A 230 -33.23 -31.78 10.62
CA ASN A 230 -34.63 -31.34 10.52
C ASN A 230 -35.46 -31.71 11.75
N THR A 231 -34.88 -32.38 12.75
CA THR A 231 -35.64 -32.89 13.89
C THR A 231 -34.87 -32.69 15.19
N GLN A 232 -35.42 -31.84 16.06
CA GLN A 232 -34.93 -31.62 17.41
C GLN A 232 -35.37 -32.76 18.36
N ALA A 233 -34.52 -33.04 19.33
CA ALA A 233 -34.79 -33.78 20.56
C ALA A 233 -34.47 -32.87 21.75
N GLY A 234 -35.19 -33.04 22.85
CA GLY A 234 -35.15 -32.13 23.99
C GLY A 234 -35.93 -30.83 23.76
N ASP A 235 -36.53 -30.31 24.82
CA ASP A 235 -37.23 -29.02 24.87
C ASP A 235 -36.51 -28.01 25.78
N GLY A 236 -35.27 -28.30 26.16
CA GLY A 236 -34.44 -27.46 27.00
C GLY A 236 -34.53 -27.76 28.50
N GLN A 237 -35.35 -28.72 28.94
CA GLN A 237 -35.58 -29.00 30.37
C GLN A 237 -34.66 -30.06 30.99
N SER A 238 -34.04 -30.91 30.17
CA SER A 238 -33.25 -32.06 30.62
C SER A 238 -32.01 -32.24 29.75
N THR A 239 -30.95 -32.82 30.32
CA THR A 239 -29.72 -33.14 29.59
C THR A 239 -29.77 -34.53 28.94
N ASP A 240 -30.69 -35.39 29.38
CA ASP A 240 -30.69 -36.84 29.11
C ASP A 240 -31.85 -37.33 28.21
N ASP A 241 -32.65 -36.41 27.65
CA ASP A 241 -33.76 -36.69 26.73
C ASP A 241 -33.39 -36.40 25.25
N GLY A 242 -32.09 -36.42 24.94
CA GLY A 242 -31.59 -36.51 23.58
C GLY A 242 -31.96 -37.84 22.93
N SER A 243 -31.94 -37.91 21.60
CA SER A 243 -32.44 -39.11 20.90
C SER A 243 -31.45 -39.63 19.88
N ILE A 244 -31.12 -40.93 19.98
CA ILE A 244 -30.28 -41.64 19.04
C ILE A 244 -30.97 -42.88 18.48
N THR A 245 -30.94 -43.05 17.16
CA THR A 245 -31.29 -44.32 16.51
C THR A 245 -30.01 -45.14 16.29
N LEU A 246 -29.86 -46.21 17.07
CA LEU A 246 -28.70 -47.11 17.02
C LEU A 246 -28.96 -48.33 16.15
N SER A 247 -28.00 -48.62 15.28
CA SER A 247 -27.83 -49.96 14.70
C SER A 247 -27.01 -50.82 15.66
N LEU A 248 -27.66 -51.77 16.30
CA LEU A 248 -27.10 -52.67 17.31
C LEU A 248 -26.67 -53.98 16.67
N THR A 249 -25.47 -54.45 17.00
CA THR A 249 -25.02 -55.81 16.68
C THR A 249 -24.55 -56.51 17.95
N CYS A 250 -25.17 -57.63 18.32
CA CYS A 250 -24.71 -58.40 19.48
C CYS A 250 -23.64 -59.42 19.10
N SER A 251 -22.97 -59.99 20.11
CA SER A 251 -21.94 -61.03 19.98
C SER A 251 -22.42 -62.29 19.22
N HIS A 252 -23.74 -62.52 19.12
CA HIS A 252 -24.33 -63.62 18.36
C HIS A 252 -24.58 -63.28 16.87
N GLY A 253 -24.11 -62.12 16.41
CA GLY A 253 -24.24 -61.66 15.02
C GLY A 253 -25.65 -61.22 14.62
N LYS A 254 -26.55 -60.97 15.58
CA LYS A 254 -27.91 -60.47 15.33
C LYS A 254 -27.93 -58.95 15.36
N THR A 255 -28.58 -58.35 14.37
CA THR A 255 -28.70 -56.89 14.23
C THR A 255 -30.10 -56.39 14.56
N ALA A 256 -30.22 -55.21 15.17
CA ALA A 256 -31.48 -54.52 15.38
C ALA A 256 -31.31 -53.00 15.25
N THR A 257 -32.36 -52.28 14.86
CA THR A 257 -32.37 -50.82 14.91
C THR A 257 -33.37 -50.37 15.96
N LYS A 258 -32.91 -49.55 16.91
CA LYS A 258 -33.73 -49.06 18.03
C LYS A 258 -33.40 -47.61 18.34
N THR A 259 -34.39 -46.87 18.82
CA THR A 259 -34.22 -45.50 19.31
C THR A 259 -34.12 -45.53 20.83
N PHE A 260 -33.17 -44.77 21.36
CA PHE A 260 -32.92 -44.61 22.79
C PHE A 260 -32.81 -43.15 23.15
N ASP A 261 -33.14 -42.85 24.39
CA ASP A 261 -32.82 -41.56 25.00
C ASP A 261 -31.35 -41.58 25.43
N ILE A 262 -30.65 -40.48 25.20
CA ILE A 262 -29.22 -40.29 25.48
C ILE A 262 -28.96 -38.86 25.94
N ASN A 263 -27.80 -38.66 26.54
CA ASN A 263 -27.33 -37.32 26.84
C ASN A 263 -27.08 -36.51 25.54
N HIS A 264 -27.47 -35.24 25.51
CA HIS A 264 -27.29 -34.37 24.33
C HIS A 264 -25.81 -34.11 23.97
N SER A 265 -24.87 -34.37 24.88
CA SER A 265 -23.42 -34.24 24.63
C SER A 265 -22.90 -35.11 23.49
N TYR A 266 -23.46 -36.30 23.26
CA TYR A 266 -23.06 -37.17 22.15
C TYR A 266 -23.20 -36.48 20.79
N ALA A 267 -24.29 -35.74 20.59
CA ALA A 267 -24.54 -35.01 19.35
C ALA A 267 -23.65 -33.76 19.25
N THR A 268 -23.42 -33.08 20.37
CA THR A 268 -22.59 -31.87 20.45
C THR A 268 -21.13 -32.17 20.11
N ILE A 269 -20.53 -33.18 20.76
CA ILE A 269 -19.15 -33.59 20.51
C ILE A 269 -18.97 -34.05 19.06
N TRP A 270 -19.94 -34.80 18.53
CA TRP A 270 -19.89 -35.25 17.15
C TRP A 270 -19.87 -34.08 16.15
N GLU A 271 -20.67 -33.04 16.36
CA GLU A 271 -20.70 -31.86 15.47
C GLU A 271 -19.38 -31.08 15.51
N ALA A 272 -18.77 -30.92 16.70
CA ALA A 272 -17.46 -30.31 16.84
C ALA A 272 -16.38 -31.08 16.07
N GLN A 273 -16.42 -32.41 16.12
CA GLN A 273 -15.53 -33.27 15.33
C GLN A 273 -15.76 -33.10 13.81
N GLN A 274 -16.99 -32.86 13.37
CA GLN A 274 -17.25 -32.59 11.96
C GLN A 274 -16.67 -31.25 11.51
N ALA A 275 -16.70 -30.21 12.35
CA ALA A 275 -16.04 -28.95 12.07
C ALA A 275 -14.51 -29.14 11.93
N ALA A 276 -13.89 -29.92 12.84
CA ALA A 276 -12.48 -30.27 12.75
C ALA A 276 -12.13 -31.03 11.46
N ASN A 277 -12.95 -32.01 11.06
CA ASN A 277 -12.77 -32.75 9.82
C ASN A 277 -12.90 -31.89 8.56
N ASP A 278 -13.68 -30.81 8.62
CA ASP A 278 -13.81 -29.81 7.54
C ASP A 278 -12.64 -28.79 7.53
N GLY A 279 -11.60 -29.00 8.36
CA GLY A 279 -10.40 -28.16 8.40
C GLY A 279 -10.51 -26.93 9.30
N MET A 280 -11.53 -26.85 10.16
CA MET A 280 -11.69 -25.75 11.11
C MET A 280 -11.03 -26.06 12.45
N THR A 281 -10.55 -25.03 13.14
CA THR A 281 -10.09 -25.18 14.53
C THR A 281 -11.19 -24.79 15.50
N VAL A 282 -11.55 -25.70 16.42
CA VAL A 282 -12.55 -25.46 17.46
C VAL A 282 -11.84 -25.22 18.79
N PHE A 283 -12.09 -24.04 19.35
CA PHE A 283 -11.71 -23.65 20.70
C PHE A 283 -12.95 -23.65 21.59
N SER A 284 -12.80 -24.05 22.85
CA SER A 284 -13.90 -24.05 23.81
C SER A 284 -13.50 -23.44 25.14
N ILE A 285 -14.39 -22.61 25.66
CA ILE A 285 -14.23 -21.87 26.90
C ILE A 285 -15.38 -22.28 27.82
N ALA A 286 -15.03 -22.96 28.91
CA ALA A 286 -15.96 -23.44 29.92
C ALA A 286 -16.14 -22.40 31.03
N LEU A 287 -17.32 -21.79 31.07
CA LEU A 287 -17.65 -20.69 31.97
C LEU A 287 -18.38 -21.21 33.20
N GLN A 288 -17.63 -21.48 34.27
CA GLN A 288 -18.18 -22.02 35.52
C GLN A 288 -19.05 -23.27 35.27
N ALA A 289 -18.59 -24.12 34.36
CA ALA A 289 -19.34 -25.24 33.77
C ALA A 289 -19.44 -26.49 34.68
N GLY A 290 -18.67 -26.51 35.78
CA GLY A 290 -18.53 -27.70 36.62
C GLY A 290 -17.90 -28.88 35.86
N THR A 291 -17.72 -30.01 36.55
CA THR A 291 -16.96 -31.15 36.02
C THR A 291 -17.57 -31.74 34.74
N THR A 292 -18.90 -31.85 34.68
CA THR A 292 -19.60 -32.45 33.52
C THR A 292 -19.48 -31.55 32.30
N GLY A 293 -19.86 -30.27 32.41
CA GLY A 293 -19.77 -29.32 31.32
C GLY A 293 -18.33 -29.08 30.85
N GLU A 294 -17.35 -29.03 31.76
CA GLU A 294 -15.93 -28.96 31.39
C GLU A 294 -15.47 -30.15 30.55
N ASN A 295 -15.89 -31.38 30.88
CA ASN A 295 -15.52 -32.57 30.11
C ASN A 295 -16.14 -32.56 28.71
N ILE A 296 -17.38 -32.11 28.59
CA ILE A 296 -18.08 -32.00 27.29
C ILE A 296 -17.39 -30.96 26.42
N LEU A 297 -17.14 -29.76 26.94
CA LEU A 297 -16.48 -28.69 26.20
C LEU A 297 -15.03 -29.04 25.85
N ARG A 298 -14.30 -29.73 26.74
CA ARG A 298 -12.95 -30.24 26.45
C ARG A 298 -12.94 -31.24 25.29
N ALA A 299 -13.95 -32.09 25.21
CA ALA A 299 -14.11 -33.03 24.09
C ALA A 299 -14.51 -32.34 22.77
N CYS A 300 -15.03 -31.11 22.82
CA CYS A 300 -15.34 -30.32 21.62
C CYS A 300 -14.11 -29.60 21.04
N ALA A 301 -13.09 -29.31 21.84
CA ALA A 301 -11.88 -28.63 21.35
C ALA A 301 -11.07 -29.54 20.41
N THR A 302 -10.60 -28.99 19.27
CA THR A 302 -9.79 -29.75 18.31
C THR A 302 -8.49 -30.26 18.94
N ASN A 303 -7.87 -29.46 19.81
CA ASN A 303 -6.74 -29.86 20.64
C ASN A 303 -7.07 -29.58 22.12
N PRO A 304 -7.45 -30.59 22.91
CA PRO A 304 -7.83 -30.39 24.32
C PRO A 304 -6.75 -29.79 25.22
N ALA A 305 -5.46 -29.93 24.87
CA ALA A 305 -4.35 -29.40 25.67
C ALA A 305 -4.09 -27.91 25.41
N LYS A 306 -4.35 -27.43 24.20
CA LYS A 306 -4.06 -26.06 23.76
C LYS A 306 -5.31 -25.23 23.41
N GLY A 307 -6.48 -25.84 23.28
CA GLY A 307 -7.70 -25.20 22.78
C GLY A 307 -8.92 -25.32 23.68
N PHE A 308 -8.75 -25.85 24.90
CA PHE A 308 -9.77 -25.84 25.94
C PHE A 308 -9.31 -24.97 27.11
N TYR A 309 -10.20 -24.09 27.56
CA TYR A 309 -9.94 -23.18 28.68
C TYR A 309 -11.07 -23.28 29.70
N ALA A 310 -10.73 -23.66 30.94
CA ALA A 310 -11.67 -23.66 32.05
C ALA A 310 -11.54 -22.37 32.86
N ILE A 311 -12.68 -21.79 33.22
CA ILE A 311 -12.77 -20.61 34.07
C ILE A 311 -13.66 -20.97 35.26
N ALA A 312 -13.04 -21.15 36.42
CA ALA A 312 -13.74 -21.41 37.65
C ALA A 312 -14.41 -20.14 38.18
N SER A 313 -15.40 -20.30 39.06
CA SER A 313 -16.10 -19.18 39.69
C SER A 313 -15.21 -18.29 40.56
N ALA A 314 -14.05 -18.78 40.99
CA ALA A 314 -13.06 -18.04 41.79
C ALA A 314 -11.94 -17.39 40.96
N ASP A 315 -11.87 -17.66 39.65
CA ASP A 315 -10.82 -17.13 38.79
C ASP A 315 -11.05 -15.65 38.46
N ASN A 316 -9.95 -14.94 38.17
CA ASN A 316 -10.03 -13.66 37.48
C ASN A 316 -10.42 -13.92 36.02
N VAL A 317 -11.72 -13.83 35.77
CA VAL A 317 -12.34 -14.21 34.50
C VAL A 317 -11.79 -13.38 33.33
N GLU A 318 -11.53 -12.09 33.53
CA GLU A 318 -10.94 -11.20 32.52
C GLU A 318 -9.52 -11.63 32.14
N GLU A 319 -8.68 -11.97 33.12
CA GLU A 319 -7.29 -12.39 32.92
C GLU A 319 -7.18 -13.77 32.25
N LYS A 320 -7.98 -14.74 32.71
CA LYS A 320 -8.03 -16.09 32.13
C LYS A 320 -8.55 -16.06 30.69
N LEU A 321 -9.53 -15.20 30.42
CA LEU A 321 -10.06 -15.00 29.07
C LEU A 321 -9.07 -14.26 28.19
N THR A 322 -8.42 -13.22 28.70
CA THR A 322 -7.34 -12.52 27.96
C THR A 322 -6.21 -13.49 27.60
N THR A 323 -5.83 -14.39 28.52
CA THR A 323 -4.83 -15.43 28.27
C THR A 323 -5.31 -16.43 27.20
N ALA A 324 -6.54 -16.93 27.33
CA ALA A 324 -7.14 -17.83 26.35
C ALA A 324 -7.20 -17.19 24.97
N PHE A 325 -7.65 -15.94 24.88
CA PHE A 325 -7.79 -15.20 23.65
C PHE A 325 -6.48 -14.74 23.03
N THR A 326 -5.49 -14.34 23.83
CA THR A 326 -4.12 -14.07 23.34
C THR A 326 -3.50 -15.36 22.78
N SER A 327 -3.70 -16.48 23.47
CA SER A 327 -3.28 -17.80 22.98
C SER A 327 -4.01 -18.20 21.70
N ILE A 328 -5.31 -17.92 21.58
CA ILE A 328 -6.10 -18.18 20.37
C ILE A 328 -5.62 -17.28 19.23
N ALA A 329 -5.45 -15.98 19.45
CA ALA A 329 -4.95 -15.03 18.45
C ALA A 329 -3.56 -15.40 17.95
N GLY A 330 -2.63 -15.75 18.84
CA GLY A 330 -1.29 -16.25 18.47
C GLY A 330 -1.32 -17.60 17.73
N SER A 331 -2.37 -18.40 17.92
CA SER A 331 -2.55 -19.70 17.26
C SER A 331 -3.21 -19.62 15.87
N ILE A 332 -3.78 -18.47 15.52
CA ILE A 332 -4.49 -18.22 14.25
C ILE A 332 -3.50 -17.86 13.14
N ALA A 333 -2.36 -17.27 13.46
CA ALA A 333 -1.29 -17.07 12.49
C ALA A 333 -0.44 -18.35 12.38
N ILE A 334 -0.18 -18.78 11.14
CA ILE A 334 0.50 -20.05 10.84
C ILE A 334 1.64 -19.74 9.87
N ALA A 335 2.83 -20.24 10.16
CA ALA A 335 4.01 -20.08 9.29
C ALA A 335 4.06 -21.16 8.19
N ALA A 336 3.60 -22.38 8.50
CA ALA A 336 3.49 -23.49 7.54
C ALA A 336 2.31 -24.42 7.85
N GLN A 337 1.66 -24.96 6.82
CA GLN A 337 0.59 -25.95 6.94
C GLN A 337 1.00 -27.30 6.34
N ASN A 338 0.42 -28.40 6.86
CA ASN A 338 0.63 -29.76 6.35
C ASN A 338 2.10 -30.17 6.22
N GLY A 339 2.94 -29.73 7.17
CA GLY A 339 4.36 -29.99 7.17
C GLY A 339 4.70 -31.47 7.32
N VAL A 340 5.65 -31.94 6.51
CA VAL A 340 6.19 -33.30 6.52
C VAL A 340 7.72 -33.25 6.40
N VAL A 341 8.41 -33.86 7.36
CA VAL A 341 9.86 -34.07 7.29
C VAL A 341 10.14 -35.47 6.74
N ASN A 342 11.06 -35.56 5.78
CA ASN A 342 11.62 -36.83 5.32
C ASN A 342 13.10 -36.88 5.68
N ASP A 343 13.48 -37.80 6.55
CA ASP A 343 14.81 -37.86 7.15
C ASP A 343 15.51 -39.23 6.97
N PRO A 344 16.22 -39.46 5.85
CA PRO A 344 16.99 -40.68 5.62
C PRO A 344 18.28 -40.70 6.44
N MET A 345 18.65 -41.86 6.99
CA MET A 345 19.93 -42.07 7.67
C MET A 345 21.09 -42.05 6.67
N GLY A 346 22.28 -41.67 7.15
CA GLY A 346 23.50 -41.66 6.34
C GLY A 346 23.95 -43.05 5.87
N GLU A 347 24.90 -43.09 4.93
CA GLU A 347 25.34 -44.33 4.30
C GLU A 347 25.89 -45.35 5.31
N HIS A 348 26.74 -44.87 6.24
CA HIS A 348 27.50 -45.68 7.20
C HIS A 348 26.94 -45.69 8.62
N VAL A 349 25.80 -45.05 8.84
CA VAL A 349 25.11 -44.98 10.13
C VAL A 349 23.72 -45.62 10.04
N GLN A 350 23.13 -45.89 11.20
CA GLN A 350 21.76 -46.39 11.33
C GLN A 350 21.08 -45.84 12.58
N LEU A 351 19.75 -45.77 12.55
CA LEU A 351 18.95 -45.47 13.73
C LEU A 351 19.21 -46.54 14.81
N SER A 352 19.48 -46.09 16.03
CA SER A 352 19.76 -46.97 17.17
C SER A 352 18.46 -47.28 17.92
N PHE A 353 17.97 -48.52 17.78
CA PHE A 353 16.81 -49.02 18.53
C PHE A 353 16.97 -50.52 18.81
N SER A 354 16.19 -51.02 19.77
CA SER A 354 16.13 -52.46 20.10
C SER A 354 14.78 -53.05 19.72
N GLY A 355 14.76 -54.24 19.12
CA GLY A 355 13.52 -54.93 18.70
C GLY A 355 13.28 -54.90 17.18
N SER A 356 12.05 -55.20 16.75
CA SER A 356 11.70 -55.31 15.32
C SER A 356 11.38 -53.97 14.64
N ALA A 357 11.09 -52.92 15.42
CA ALA A 357 10.77 -51.57 14.96
C ALA A 357 11.06 -50.56 16.09
N PRO A 358 11.39 -49.30 15.78
CA PRO A 358 11.64 -48.28 16.80
C PRO A 358 10.35 -47.87 17.53
N VAL A 359 10.49 -47.55 18.81
CA VAL A 359 9.43 -46.97 19.65
C VAL A 359 9.45 -45.46 19.49
N ILE A 360 8.32 -44.90 19.02
CA ILE A 360 8.14 -43.47 18.76
C ILE A 360 7.20 -42.88 19.83
N THR A 361 7.55 -41.73 20.42
CA THR A 361 6.76 -41.09 21.48
C THR A 361 6.61 -39.58 21.26
N THR A 362 5.51 -39.02 21.78
CA THR A 362 5.30 -37.56 21.93
C THR A 362 5.59 -37.06 23.34
N ASP A 363 5.95 -37.94 24.27
CA ASP A 363 6.33 -37.60 25.65
C ASP A 363 7.86 -37.58 25.79
N LYS A 364 8.42 -36.38 25.98
CA LYS A 364 9.86 -36.19 26.11
C LYS A 364 10.45 -36.92 27.31
N ALA A 365 9.71 -37.03 28.43
CA ALA A 365 10.18 -37.72 29.62
C ALA A 365 10.32 -39.24 29.39
N VAL A 366 9.52 -39.81 28.47
CA VAL A 366 9.65 -41.22 28.07
C VAL A 366 10.93 -41.44 27.25
N TYR A 367 11.24 -40.53 26.34
CA TYR A 367 12.48 -40.56 25.54
C TYR A 367 13.73 -40.36 26.40
N ASP A 368 13.75 -39.34 27.26
CA ASP A 368 14.88 -39.03 28.14
C ASP A 368 15.18 -40.20 29.11
N ALA A 369 14.14 -40.96 29.52
CA ALA A 369 14.29 -42.17 30.33
C ALA A 369 14.78 -43.41 29.55
N GLY A 370 15.06 -43.27 28.24
CA GLY A 370 15.52 -44.35 27.37
C GLY A 370 14.46 -45.41 27.03
N ARG A 371 13.17 -45.09 27.18
CA ARG A 371 12.05 -46.01 26.89
C ARG A 371 11.45 -45.83 25.49
N ALA A 372 11.94 -44.86 24.72
CA ALA A 372 11.61 -44.64 23.33
C ALA A 372 12.87 -44.33 22.54
N ASP A 373 12.87 -44.65 21.25
CA ASP A 373 14.02 -44.49 20.35
C ASP A 373 13.94 -43.18 19.55
N VAL A 374 12.72 -42.68 19.32
CA VAL A 374 12.46 -41.40 18.62
C VAL A 374 11.44 -40.58 19.41
N TYR A 375 11.74 -39.30 19.61
CA TYR A 375 10.84 -38.29 20.15
C TYR A 375 10.40 -37.32 19.06
N ILE A 376 9.12 -36.99 19.04
CA ILE A 376 8.54 -35.91 18.22
C ILE A 376 7.68 -35.01 19.11
N SER A 377 7.83 -33.69 19.01
CA SER A 377 7.07 -32.77 19.87
C SER A 377 5.58 -32.67 19.49
N GLN A 378 5.25 -32.99 18.23
CA GLN A 378 3.88 -32.97 17.72
C GLN A 378 3.71 -33.90 16.50
N GLY A 379 2.46 -34.13 16.12
CA GLY A 379 2.12 -34.90 14.92
C GLY A 379 2.35 -36.40 15.09
N SER A 380 2.82 -37.05 14.03
CA SER A 380 3.08 -38.50 14.01
C SER A 380 4.28 -38.82 13.14
N ALA A 381 5.02 -39.90 13.44
CA ALA A 381 6.15 -40.33 12.63
C ALA A 381 6.12 -41.83 12.34
N VAL A 382 6.74 -42.22 11.23
CA VAL A 382 6.87 -43.60 10.76
C VAL A 382 8.31 -43.86 10.35
N TYR A 383 8.85 -45.01 10.71
CA TYR A 383 10.16 -45.47 10.26
C TYR A 383 10.03 -46.49 9.12
N ASP A 384 10.72 -46.26 8.02
CA ASP A 384 10.83 -47.22 6.91
C ASP A 384 12.21 -47.89 6.95
N ALA A 385 12.21 -49.20 7.19
CA ALA A 385 13.43 -50.00 7.29
C ALA A 385 14.12 -50.23 5.93
N ALA A 386 13.42 -50.17 4.80
CA ALA A 386 13.98 -50.38 3.47
C ALA A 386 14.82 -49.17 3.03
N THR A 387 14.32 -47.96 3.29
CA THR A 387 15.00 -46.70 3.00
C THR A 387 15.85 -46.20 4.17
N ARG A 388 15.69 -46.78 5.38
CA ARG A 388 16.27 -46.30 6.64
C ARG A 388 15.93 -44.83 6.88
N SER A 389 14.65 -44.48 6.77
CA SER A 389 14.20 -43.09 6.89
C SER A 389 13.11 -42.93 7.93
N VAL A 390 13.16 -41.83 8.67
CA VAL A 390 12.05 -41.38 9.52
C VAL A 390 11.23 -40.36 8.72
N SER A 391 9.96 -40.65 8.50
CA SER A 391 9.00 -39.71 7.92
C SER A 391 8.15 -39.15 9.06
N TRP A 392 8.28 -37.85 9.32
CA TRP A 392 7.56 -37.17 10.40
C TRP A 392 6.52 -36.21 9.83
N THR A 393 5.24 -36.56 10.01
CA THR A 393 4.10 -35.71 9.72
C THR A 393 3.96 -34.70 10.85
N VAL A 394 4.56 -33.52 10.68
CA VAL A 394 4.59 -32.42 11.65
C VAL A 394 3.22 -31.79 11.82
N GLY A 395 2.49 -31.62 10.71
CA GLY A 395 1.25 -30.82 10.67
C GLY A 395 1.55 -29.33 10.52
N SER A 396 0.73 -28.47 11.13
CA SER A 396 0.95 -27.02 11.05
C SER A 396 2.06 -26.55 11.99
N VAL A 397 2.84 -25.56 11.56
CA VAL A 397 3.90 -24.89 12.33
C VAL A 397 3.50 -23.44 12.57
N ARG A 398 3.56 -23.01 13.82
CA ARG A 398 3.28 -21.64 14.25
C ARG A 398 4.49 -21.03 14.94
N GLU A 399 4.51 -19.72 15.02
CA GLU A 399 5.50 -19.00 15.80
C GLU A 399 5.44 -19.41 17.28
N GLY A 400 6.59 -19.78 17.83
CA GLY A 400 6.73 -20.26 19.20
C GLY A 400 6.38 -21.74 19.42
N ASP A 401 5.72 -22.43 18.47
CA ASP A 401 5.46 -23.87 18.60
C ASP A 401 6.76 -24.70 18.54
N ASN A 402 7.74 -24.21 17.76
CA ASN A 402 9.08 -24.78 17.55
C ASN A 402 9.13 -26.33 17.53
N PRO A 403 8.53 -27.00 16.53
CA PRO A 403 8.51 -28.45 16.49
C PRO A 403 9.92 -29.07 16.48
N ILE A 404 10.12 -30.12 17.29
CA ILE A 404 11.41 -30.80 17.45
C ILE A 404 11.24 -32.31 17.25
N MET A 405 12.23 -32.92 16.58
CA MET A 405 12.42 -34.37 16.54
C MET A 405 13.81 -34.73 17.08
N MET A 406 13.90 -35.73 17.96
CA MET A 406 15.16 -36.24 18.52
C MET A 406 15.26 -37.76 18.36
N TYR A 407 16.45 -38.26 18.00
CA TYR A 407 16.73 -39.69 17.92
C TYR A 407 18.24 -39.97 17.98
N LYS A 408 18.62 -41.24 18.20
CA LYS A 408 20.02 -41.65 18.27
C LYS A 408 20.44 -42.46 17.04
N VAL A 409 21.64 -42.19 16.53
CA VAL A 409 22.28 -42.95 15.44
C VAL A 409 23.59 -43.58 15.91
N GLY A 410 23.85 -44.78 15.44
CA GLY A 410 25.12 -45.48 15.64
C GLY A 410 25.72 -45.95 14.32
N ILE A 411 26.92 -46.51 14.39
CA ILE A 411 27.54 -47.14 13.22
C ILE A 411 26.70 -48.31 12.73
N ARG A 412 26.58 -48.41 11.40
CA ARG A 412 25.81 -49.47 10.75
C ARG A 412 26.33 -50.86 11.12
N GLU A 413 25.43 -51.80 11.39
CA GLU A 413 25.79 -53.17 11.72
C GLU A 413 26.64 -53.81 10.60
N GLY A 414 27.71 -54.52 10.99
CA GLY A 414 28.65 -55.13 10.05
C GLY A 414 29.67 -54.16 9.44
N TYR A 415 29.65 -52.88 9.83
CA TYR A 415 30.64 -51.87 9.44
C TYR A 415 31.60 -51.60 10.61
N SER A 416 32.91 -51.54 10.34
CA SER A 416 33.94 -51.34 11.36
C SER A 416 34.90 -50.23 10.92
N PRO A 417 34.51 -48.96 11.16
CA PRO A 417 35.30 -47.81 10.76
C PRO A 417 36.56 -47.66 11.61
N ALA A 418 37.57 -47.00 11.06
CA ALA A 418 38.77 -46.62 11.81
C ALA A 418 38.47 -45.42 12.73
N THR A 419 39.16 -45.36 13.87
CA THR A 419 39.12 -44.16 14.74
C THR A 419 39.60 -42.94 13.96
N GLY A 420 38.86 -41.84 14.05
CA GLY A 420 39.12 -40.59 13.34
C GLY A 420 38.37 -40.44 12.01
N GLU A 421 37.64 -41.45 11.53
CA GLU A 421 36.80 -41.31 10.32
C GLU A 421 35.55 -40.46 10.57
N VAL A 422 35.15 -39.70 9.56
CA VAL A 422 34.02 -38.75 9.61
C VAL A 422 32.89 -39.22 8.71
N TYR A 423 31.66 -39.22 9.22
CA TYR A 423 30.47 -39.68 8.52
C TYR A 423 29.31 -38.69 8.65
N TYR A 424 28.51 -38.55 7.60
CA TYR A 424 27.21 -37.86 7.68
C TYR A 424 26.22 -38.68 8.50
N THR A 425 25.49 -38.03 9.42
CA THR A 425 24.44 -38.70 10.20
C THR A 425 23.23 -39.06 9.33
N ASN A 426 23.00 -38.30 8.26
CA ASN A 426 21.81 -38.37 7.42
C ASN A 426 22.14 -38.22 5.93
N GLY A 427 21.20 -38.64 5.08
CA GLY A 427 21.13 -38.20 3.69
C GLY A 427 20.46 -36.82 3.58
N ARG A 428 19.99 -36.47 2.37
CA ARG A 428 19.22 -35.24 2.16
C ARG A 428 17.92 -35.27 2.98
N THR A 429 17.84 -34.40 3.98
CA THR A 429 16.69 -34.26 4.87
C THR A 429 15.86 -33.04 4.45
N THR A 430 14.57 -33.23 4.18
CA THR A 430 13.68 -32.16 3.65
C THR A 430 12.48 -31.91 4.54
N PHE A 431 12.00 -30.67 4.58
CA PHE A 431 10.69 -30.28 5.12
C PHE A 431 9.79 -29.80 3.98
N SER A 432 8.77 -30.59 3.63
CA SER A 432 7.75 -30.22 2.64
C SER A 432 6.52 -29.66 3.34
N TYR A 433 6.02 -28.51 2.90
CA TYR A 433 4.89 -27.82 3.55
C TYR A 433 4.14 -26.91 2.58
N LYS A 434 2.97 -26.42 3.00
CA LYS A 434 2.29 -25.30 2.35
C LYS A 434 2.66 -24.00 3.04
N ASN A 435 3.16 -23.03 2.27
CA ASN A 435 3.56 -21.71 2.78
C ASN A 435 2.32 -20.87 3.16
N TYR A 436 2.56 -19.65 3.64
CA TYR A 436 1.51 -18.69 4.02
C TYR A 436 0.60 -18.26 2.84
N LEU A 437 1.04 -18.46 1.58
CA LEU A 437 0.25 -18.24 0.37
C LEU A 437 -0.56 -19.48 -0.04
N GLY A 438 -0.44 -20.60 0.68
CA GLY A 438 -1.08 -21.87 0.36
C GLY A 438 -0.39 -22.70 -0.72
N GLU A 439 0.81 -22.29 -1.16
CA GLU A 439 1.61 -22.93 -2.19
C GLU A 439 2.52 -24.02 -1.59
N ASP A 440 2.72 -25.11 -2.33
CA ASP A 440 3.61 -26.19 -1.92
C ASP A 440 5.09 -25.76 -2.05
N THR A 441 5.85 -25.95 -0.98
CA THR A 441 7.27 -25.58 -0.89
C THR A 441 8.07 -26.65 -0.14
N VAL A 442 9.39 -26.65 -0.33
CA VAL A 442 10.33 -27.60 0.28
C VAL A 442 11.56 -26.86 0.79
N GLY A 443 11.88 -27.05 2.07
CA GLY A 443 13.15 -26.61 2.67
C GLY A 443 14.10 -27.79 2.93
N ASP A 444 15.40 -27.54 2.86
CA ASP A 444 16.45 -28.51 3.17
C ASP A 444 17.03 -28.23 4.58
N PHE A 445 17.14 -29.28 5.39
CA PHE A 445 17.86 -29.19 6.67
C PHE A 445 19.38 -29.28 6.43
N PRO A 446 20.20 -28.64 7.28
CA PRO A 446 21.63 -28.94 7.33
C PRO A 446 21.85 -30.41 7.69
N ILE A 447 22.95 -31.01 7.22
CA ILE A 447 23.28 -32.42 7.45
C ILE A 447 24.53 -32.50 8.35
N PRO A 448 24.40 -32.89 9.62
CA PRO A 448 25.52 -33.01 10.54
C PRO A 448 26.51 -34.10 10.12
N GLN A 449 27.77 -33.92 10.51
CA GLN A 449 28.80 -34.95 10.47
C GLN A 449 29.21 -35.35 11.89
N VAL A 450 29.72 -36.57 12.04
CA VAL A 450 30.20 -37.13 13.30
C VAL A 450 31.51 -37.89 13.10
N THR A 451 32.37 -37.92 14.13
CA THR A 451 33.71 -38.55 14.07
C THR A 451 33.77 -39.80 14.96
N VAL A 452 34.28 -40.91 14.43
CA VAL A 452 34.45 -42.19 15.15
C VAL A 452 35.56 -42.07 16.21
N GLY A 453 35.21 -42.30 17.48
CA GLY A 453 36.16 -42.26 18.61
C GLY A 453 36.90 -40.93 18.81
N GLY A 454 36.38 -39.84 18.25
CA GLY A 454 36.99 -38.52 18.28
C GLY A 454 35.95 -37.40 18.41
N CYS A 455 36.42 -36.17 18.28
CA CYS A 455 35.62 -34.96 18.43
C CYS A 455 35.85 -34.00 17.26
N MET A 456 35.03 -32.95 17.16
CA MET A 456 35.07 -31.99 16.06
C MET A 456 34.69 -30.58 16.52
N ILE A 457 35.24 -29.58 15.83
CA ILE A 457 34.85 -28.18 15.98
C ILE A 457 34.37 -27.68 14.61
N LEU A 458 33.16 -27.16 14.55
CA LEU A 458 32.63 -26.50 13.36
C LEU A 458 32.78 -24.98 13.50
N VAL A 459 33.48 -24.35 12.56
CA VAL A 459 33.74 -22.92 12.56
C VAL A 459 32.76 -22.22 11.64
N HIS A 460 32.16 -21.13 12.13
CA HIS A 460 31.16 -20.32 11.44
C HIS A 460 31.64 -18.87 11.36
N TRP A 461 31.28 -18.19 10.27
CA TRP A 461 31.57 -16.78 10.04
C TRP A 461 30.27 -16.10 9.64
N TYR A 462 29.81 -15.13 10.43
CA TYR A 462 28.49 -14.53 10.25
C TYR A 462 28.52 -13.02 10.36
N GLN A 463 27.55 -12.36 9.71
CA GLN A 463 27.44 -10.91 9.69
C GLN A 463 26.71 -10.38 10.92
N VAL A 464 27.18 -9.26 11.46
CA VAL A 464 26.56 -8.50 12.56
C VAL A 464 26.35 -7.04 12.19
N ASN A 465 25.44 -6.37 12.89
CA ASN A 465 25.22 -4.92 12.79
C ASN A 465 26.25 -4.11 13.59
N SER A 466 26.08 -2.78 13.62
CA SER A 466 26.93 -1.85 14.38
C SER A 466 26.95 -2.11 15.89
N ASN A 467 25.95 -2.78 16.44
CA ASN A 467 25.85 -3.16 17.87
C ASN A 467 26.39 -4.58 18.16
N GLY A 468 26.81 -5.33 17.14
CA GLY A 468 27.28 -6.72 17.27
C GLY A 468 26.16 -7.76 17.30
N GLU A 469 24.93 -7.37 16.97
CA GLU A 469 23.79 -8.28 16.86
C GLU A 469 23.84 -9.00 15.50
N PRO A 470 23.60 -10.32 15.44
CA PRO A 470 23.58 -11.06 14.18
C PRO A 470 22.51 -10.52 13.21
N ILE A 471 22.82 -10.42 11.91
CA ILE A 471 21.88 -9.93 10.88
C ILE A 471 21.73 -10.88 9.70
N ASN A 472 20.54 -10.90 9.09
CA ASN A 472 20.23 -11.67 7.88
C ASN A 472 20.74 -11.00 6.59
N GLU A 473 20.42 -11.57 5.43
CA GLU A 473 20.81 -11.03 4.11
C GLU A 473 20.22 -9.66 3.79
N LEU A 474 19.12 -9.28 4.47
CA LEU A 474 18.45 -7.99 4.35
C LEU A 474 18.91 -6.99 5.42
N GLY A 475 19.94 -7.33 6.20
CA GLY A 475 20.47 -6.46 7.25
C GLY A 475 19.57 -6.34 8.49
N GLN A 476 18.55 -7.20 8.63
CA GLN A 476 17.67 -7.23 9.79
C GLN A 476 18.27 -8.07 10.91
N ALA A 477 18.13 -7.61 12.15
CA ALA A 477 18.57 -8.36 13.33
C ALA A 477 17.83 -9.70 13.47
N VAL A 478 18.58 -10.74 13.84
CA VAL A 478 18.07 -12.09 14.10
C VAL A 478 18.50 -12.60 15.47
N GLU A 479 17.79 -13.61 15.97
CA GLU A 479 17.87 -14.11 17.35
C GLU A 479 19.24 -14.73 17.71
N GLY A 480 20.09 -15.03 16.72
CA GLY A 480 21.37 -15.68 16.96
C GLY A 480 22.21 -15.93 15.69
N PRO A 481 23.51 -16.26 15.85
CA PRO A 481 24.45 -16.45 14.74
C PRO A 481 24.03 -17.51 13.71
N ALA A 482 23.31 -18.56 14.14
CA ALA A 482 22.81 -19.61 13.25
C ALA A 482 21.75 -19.12 12.23
N TYR A 483 21.14 -17.97 12.53
CA TYR A 483 20.12 -17.34 11.70
C TYR A 483 20.67 -16.21 10.82
N ALA A 484 21.92 -15.79 11.04
CA ALA A 484 22.53 -14.66 10.35
C ALA A 484 23.09 -15.06 8.99
N LYS A 485 23.28 -14.06 8.12
CA LYS A 485 23.97 -14.21 6.85
C LYS A 485 25.38 -14.71 7.10
N GLN A 486 25.69 -15.87 6.52
CA GLN A 486 27.04 -16.42 6.58
C GLN A 486 27.98 -15.67 5.64
N VAL A 487 29.16 -15.31 6.13
CA VAL A 487 30.25 -14.74 5.31
C VAL A 487 30.76 -15.81 4.34
N LYS A 488 30.86 -17.04 4.82
CA LYS A 488 31.12 -18.24 4.01
C LYS A 488 30.51 -19.47 4.69
N PRO A 489 30.32 -20.59 3.95
CA PRO A 489 29.87 -21.85 4.53
C PRO A 489 30.74 -22.28 5.72
N ALA A 490 30.10 -22.84 6.75
CA ALA A 490 30.80 -23.36 7.91
C ALA A 490 31.77 -24.50 7.52
N GLU A 491 32.93 -24.55 8.19
CA GLU A 491 33.96 -25.56 7.89
C GLU A 491 34.50 -26.18 9.18
N TYR A 492 34.83 -27.46 9.10
CA TYR A 492 35.43 -28.18 10.23
C TYR A 492 36.88 -27.73 10.45
N PHE A 493 37.19 -27.43 11.71
CA PHE A 493 38.54 -27.08 12.12
C PHE A 493 39.47 -28.28 11.95
N ALA A 494 40.55 -28.09 11.18
CA ALA A 494 41.52 -29.14 10.91
C ALA A 494 42.88 -28.82 11.53
N VAL A 495 43.49 -29.83 12.16
CA VAL A 495 44.86 -29.79 12.67
C VAL A 495 45.69 -30.81 11.91
N ASN A 496 46.78 -30.38 11.29
CA ASN A 496 47.63 -31.22 10.43
C ASN A 496 46.84 -31.95 9.32
N GLY A 497 45.76 -31.35 8.82
CA GLY A 497 44.91 -31.92 7.77
C GLY A 497 43.84 -32.91 8.25
N SER A 498 43.72 -33.16 9.55
CA SER A 498 42.64 -33.98 10.14
C SER A 498 41.59 -33.10 10.81
N THR A 499 40.31 -33.33 10.49
CA THR A 499 39.16 -32.73 11.18
C THR A 499 38.70 -33.54 12.39
N GLY A 500 39.14 -34.80 12.50
CA GLY A 500 38.95 -35.62 13.68
C GLY A 500 39.95 -35.23 14.76
N LEU A 501 39.44 -34.69 15.87
CA LEU A 501 40.19 -34.15 16.98
C LEU A 501 40.23 -35.14 18.16
N GLU A 502 41.26 -35.02 19.00
CA GLU A 502 41.45 -35.83 20.20
C GLU A 502 40.77 -35.21 21.42
N TYR A 503 40.23 -36.06 22.28
CA TYR A 503 39.66 -35.63 23.55
C TYR A 503 40.72 -35.07 24.51
N ASN A 504 40.30 -34.12 25.35
CA ASN A 504 41.06 -33.47 26.40
C ASN A 504 42.30 -32.69 25.91
N THR A 505 42.37 -32.42 24.60
CA THR A 505 43.39 -31.58 23.98
C THR A 505 42.84 -30.17 23.76
N PRO A 506 43.55 -29.10 24.19
CA PRO A 506 43.15 -27.72 23.90
C PRO A 506 43.46 -27.35 22.44
N TYR A 507 42.45 -26.87 21.73
CA TYR A 507 42.56 -26.37 20.36
C TYR A 507 42.31 -24.87 20.32
N THR A 508 43.17 -24.13 19.60
CA THR A 508 43.01 -22.69 19.38
C THR A 508 42.51 -22.44 17.95
N VAL A 509 41.29 -21.93 17.85
CA VAL A 509 40.67 -21.54 16.58
C VAL A 509 40.81 -20.03 16.44
N ALA A 510 41.57 -19.57 15.44
CA ALA A 510 41.76 -18.15 15.18
C ALA A 510 40.71 -17.61 14.19
N LYS A 511 40.44 -16.31 14.24
CA LYS A 511 39.64 -15.61 13.22
C LYS A 511 40.22 -15.80 11.82
N THR A 512 39.42 -15.55 10.80
CA THR A 512 39.84 -15.57 9.40
C THR A 512 39.71 -14.16 8.82
N ASP A 513 40.71 -13.69 8.09
CA ASP A 513 40.61 -12.41 7.40
C ASP A 513 39.97 -12.61 6.02
N PHE A 514 38.96 -11.81 5.72
CA PHE A 514 38.25 -11.81 4.44
C PHE A 514 38.39 -10.45 3.75
N ALA A 515 38.42 -10.45 2.42
CA ALA A 515 38.27 -9.21 1.66
C ALA A 515 36.84 -8.66 1.87
N ASP A 516 36.70 -7.34 1.95
CA ASP A 516 35.42 -6.62 2.07
C ASP A 516 34.61 -6.87 3.36
N TYR A 517 35.21 -7.54 4.35
CA TYR A 517 34.65 -7.72 5.70
C TYR A 517 35.64 -7.25 6.75
N ASN A 518 35.11 -6.61 7.80
CA ASN A 518 35.88 -6.24 8.98
C ASN A 518 35.53 -7.19 10.12
N TYR A 519 36.55 -7.75 10.78
CA TYR A 519 36.31 -8.55 11.99
C TYR A 519 35.75 -7.64 13.09
N TYR A 520 34.62 -8.02 13.67
CA TYR A 520 33.96 -7.22 14.71
C TYR A 520 34.74 -7.22 16.04
N GLY A 521 35.65 -8.19 16.25
CA GLY A 521 36.47 -8.28 17.45
C GLY A 521 35.97 -9.30 18.49
N SER A 522 35.00 -10.14 18.14
CA SER A 522 34.42 -11.11 19.08
C SER A 522 33.94 -12.41 18.43
N TYR A 523 33.83 -13.44 19.27
CA TYR A 523 33.36 -14.78 18.91
C TYR A 523 32.39 -15.37 19.93
N ILE A 524 31.66 -16.42 19.55
CA ILE A 524 30.78 -17.22 20.41
C ILE A 524 31.21 -18.69 20.35
N ILE A 525 31.12 -19.41 21.47
CA ILE A 525 31.24 -20.88 21.51
C ILE A 525 29.84 -21.46 21.76
N ASN A 526 29.38 -22.33 20.86
CA ASN A 526 28.03 -22.89 20.79
C ASN A 526 26.96 -21.79 20.83
N ASN A 527 26.19 -21.74 21.92
CA ASN A 527 25.14 -20.77 22.20
C ASN A 527 25.50 -19.90 23.42
N GLY A 528 26.81 -19.73 23.69
CA GLY A 528 27.32 -18.91 24.79
C GLY A 528 27.23 -17.40 24.52
N SER A 529 27.74 -16.60 25.45
CA SER A 529 27.80 -15.14 25.30
C SER A 529 28.92 -14.70 24.37
N LEU A 530 28.72 -13.54 23.73
CA LEU A 530 29.71 -12.89 22.88
C LEU A 530 30.99 -12.59 23.68
N THR A 531 32.13 -13.13 23.23
CA THR A 531 33.43 -13.03 23.90
C THR A 531 34.40 -12.22 23.04
N VAL A 532 35.02 -11.20 23.62
CA VAL A 532 36.01 -10.35 22.92
C VAL A 532 37.33 -11.10 22.75
N GLY A 533 37.90 -11.07 21.54
CA GLY A 533 39.20 -11.65 21.23
C GLY A 533 39.32 -12.15 19.79
N ASP A 534 40.55 -12.43 19.35
CA ASP A 534 40.84 -12.87 17.97
C ASP A 534 40.91 -14.40 17.79
N ALA A 535 40.80 -15.16 18.89
CA ALA A 535 40.84 -16.61 18.86
C ALA A 535 40.08 -17.24 20.03
N ALA A 536 39.39 -18.35 19.74
CA ALA A 536 38.70 -19.18 20.73
C ALA A 536 39.59 -20.36 21.14
N THR A 537 39.67 -20.65 22.44
CA THR A 537 40.29 -21.89 22.93
C THR A 537 39.21 -22.88 23.34
N VAL A 538 39.20 -24.05 22.72
CA VAL A 538 38.18 -25.09 22.89
C VAL A 538 38.83 -26.37 23.41
N ILE A 539 38.25 -26.96 24.47
CA ILE A 539 38.64 -28.27 24.99
C ILE A 539 37.44 -29.20 24.84
N LEU A 540 37.64 -30.28 24.09
CA LEU A 540 36.62 -31.27 23.76
C LEU A 540 36.75 -32.49 24.67
N ASN A 541 35.64 -33.02 25.14
CA ASN A 541 35.52 -34.24 25.93
C ASN A 541 34.32 -35.03 25.38
N VAL A 542 33.99 -36.17 26.00
CA VAL A 542 32.89 -37.02 25.53
C VAL A 542 31.54 -36.27 25.53
N ALA A 543 31.28 -35.43 26.54
CA ALA A 543 30.03 -34.70 26.71
C ALA A 543 29.91 -33.46 25.79
N ASN A 544 31.03 -32.91 25.29
CA ASN A 544 31.04 -31.75 24.39
C ASN A 544 31.89 -32.02 23.14
N SER A 545 31.79 -33.24 22.62
CA SER A 545 32.61 -33.75 21.50
C SER A 545 32.34 -33.08 20.15
N ASN A 546 31.25 -32.31 20.04
CA ASN A 546 30.98 -31.44 18.91
C ASN A 546 30.74 -30.02 19.45
N GLN A 547 31.51 -29.04 18.99
CA GLN A 547 31.40 -27.64 19.41
C GLN A 547 31.39 -26.71 18.21
N HIS A 548 30.64 -25.64 18.31
CA HIS A 548 30.57 -24.60 17.29
C HIS A 548 31.35 -23.38 17.74
N VAL A 549 32.16 -22.79 16.86
CA VAL A 549 32.82 -21.49 17.09
C VAL A 549 32.34 -20.51 16.04
N TRP A 550 31.76 -19.39 16.48
CA TRP A 550 31.17 -18.39 15.59
C TRP A 550 31.97 -17.09 15.67
N PHE A 551 32.46 -16.59 14.53
CA PHE A 551 33.17 -15.31 14.44
C PHE A 551 32.28 -14.25 13.77
N ALA A 552 32.19 -13.08 14.39
CA ALA A 552 31.35 -11.96 13.93
C ALA A 552 32.11 -11.01 13.00
N TYR A 553 31.47 -10.59 11.90
CA TYR A 553 32.03 -9.66 10.92
C TYR A 553 31.03 -8.56 10.53
N THR A 554 31.54 -7.39 10.17
CA THR A 554 30.75 -6.27 9.62
C THR A 554 31.19 -5.97 8.18
N GLN A 555 30.32 -5.28 7.44
CA GLN A 555 30.68 -4.61 6.18
C GLN A 555 30.33 -3.13 6.31
N SER A 556 30.90 -2.29 5.45
CA SER A 556 30.67 -0.85 5.48
C SER A 556 30.23 -0.30 4.14
N PHE A 557 29.50 0.82 4.17
CA PHE A 557 29.10 1.61 3.00
C PHE A 557 29.19 3.10 3.35
N ASN A 558 29.02 3.99 2.38
CA ASN A 558 29.15 5.43 2.57
C ASN A 558 27.86 6.18 2.25
N VAL A 559 27.63 7.29 2.96
CA VAL A 559 26.61 8.30 2.62
C VAL A 559 27.30 9.63 2.39
N ALA A 560 27.11 10.19 1.20
CA ALA A 560 27.63 11.50 0.80
C ALA A 560 26.53 12.56 0.95
N HIS A 561 26.84 13.60 1.74
CA HIS A 561 25.92 14.68 2.07
C HIS A 561 26.10 15.83 1.07
N VAL A 562 25.11 16.02 0.20
CA VAL A 562 25.16 16.99 -0.90
C VAL A 562 24.32 18.22 -0.54
N GLN A 563 24.93 19.39 -0.66
CA GLN A 563 24.31 20.68 -0.37
C GLN A 563 24.66 21.67 -1.48
N PHE A 564 23.98 22.80 -1.51
CA PHE A 564 24.47 23.94 -2.28
C PHE A 564 25.81 24.46 -1.72
N ASP A 565 26.65 24.98 -2.61
CA ASP A 565 27.84 25.75 -2.23
C ASP A 565 27.47 27.09 -1.57
N GLU A 566 28.47 27.82 -1.07
CA GLU A 566 28.26 29.12 -0.40
C GLU A 566 27.64 30.19 -1.32
N THR A 567 27.68 29.97 -2.64
CA THR A 567 27.09 30.88 -3.64
C THR A 567 25.67 30.49 -4.03
N GLU A 568 25.14 29.38 -3.49
CA GLU A 568 23.84 28.81 -3.83
C GLU A 568 23.68 28.48 -5.32
N THR A 569 24.79 28.13 -6.01
CA THR A 569 24.75 27.85 -7.46
C THR A 569 25.03 26.40 -7.83
N ASN A 570 25.94 25.72 -7.12
CA ASN A 570 26.34 24.35 -7.47
C ASN A 570 26.09 23.37 -6.33
N ALA A 571 25.69 22.14 -6.68
CA ALA A 571 25.66 21.00 -5.78
C ALA A 571 27.09 20.55 -5.45
N VAL A 572 27.42 20.38 -4.16
CA VAL A 572 28.72 19.92 -3.70
C VAL A 572 28.58 18.91 -2.56
N VAL A 573 29.41 17.86 -2.59
CA VAL A 573 29.55 16.93 -1.46
C VAL A 573 30.29 17.66 -0.33
N LYS A 574 29.61 17.88 0.80
CA LYS A 574 30.20 18.55 1.97
C LYS A 574 30.93 17.57 2.89
N GLU A 575 30.35 16.39 3.06
CA GLU A 575 30.85 15.36 3.95
C GLU A 575 30.53 13.98 3.36
N THR A 576 31.34 12.98 3.71
CA THR A 576 31.03 11.57 3.46
C THR A 576 31.19 10.81 4.76
N THR A 577 30.10 10.22 5.23
CA THR A 577 30.06 9.43 6.46
C THR A 577 30.07 7.94 6.11
N THR A 578 30.73 7.12 6.93
CA THR A 578 30.82 5.66 6.74
C THR A 578 29.94 4.96 7.78
N HIS A 579 29.13 4.01 7.31
CA HIS A 579 28.14 3.29 8.11
C HIS A 579 28.30 1.78 7.94
N THR A 580 27.78 1.01 8.89
CA THR A 580 27.77 -0.46 8.82
C THR A 580 26.62 -0.94 7.93
N VAL A 581 26.83 -1.96 7.11
CA VAL A 581 25.76 -2.59 6.32
C VAL A 581 24.79 -3.31 7.26
N GLU A 582 23.63 -2.71 7.43
CA GLU A 582 22.47 -3.19 8.17
C GLU A 582 21.21 -2.56 7.55
N LEU A 583 20.01 -2.92 8.01
CA LEU A 583 18.79 -2.23 7.58
C LEU A 583 18.90 -0.73 7.92
N PHE A 584 18.86 0.11 6.89
CA PHE A 584 19.27 1.51 7.01
C PHE A 584 18.17 2.49 6.57
N ASN A 585 18.14 3.66 7.21
CA ASN A 585 17.27 4.78 6.88
C ASN A 585 18.14 5.98 6.46
N LEU A 586 18.14 6.36 5.19
CA LEU A 586 18.92 7.52 4.71
C LEU A 586 18.46 8.84 5.33
N THR A 587 17.19 8.94 5.71
CA THR A 587 16.62 10.16 6.28
C THR A 587 17.07 10.40 7.73
N SER A 588 17.57 9.36 8.41
CA SER A 588 18.02 9.47 9.81
C SER A 588 19.42 10.05 9.95
N VAL A 589 20.19 10.10 8.87
CA VAL A 589 21.57 10.62 8.86
C VAL A 589 21.68 12.04 8.29
N VAL A 590 20.55 12.70 8.01
CA VAL A 590 20.55 14.11 7.58
C VAL A 590 21.24 14.98 8.63
N SER A 591 22.14 15.84 8.15
CA SER A 591 22.92 16.76 8.97
C SER A 591 22.03 17.70 9.78
N ASN A 592 22.47 18.03 11.00
CA ASN A 592 21.73 18.96 11.85
C ASN A 592 21.60 20.34 11.19
N GLY A 593 20.39 20.92 11.19
CA GLY A 593 20.08 22.17 10.49
C GLY A 593 19.63 22.00 9.04
N PHE A 594 19.48 20.77 8.57
CA PHE A 594 19.00 20.44 7.22
C PHE A 594 17.78 19.51 7.26
N ILE A 595 17.10 19.42 6.12
CA ILE A 595 15.96 18.54 5.87
C ILE A 595 16.23 17.68 4.65
N TYR A 596 15.64 16.48 4.65
CA TYR A 596 15.83 15.50 3.59
C TYR A 596 15.21 15.98 2.27
N GLY A 597 16.00 15.97 1.18
CA GLY A 597 15.52 16.33 -0.16
C GLY A 597 15.65 15.23 -1.20
N GLY A 598 15.92 14.00 -0.78
CA GLY A 598 15.93 12.80 -1.62
C GLY A 598 17.28 12.10 -1.73
N ALA A 599 17.25 10.83 -2.12
CA ALA A 599 18.42 10.01 -2.42
C ALA A 599 18.73 9.95 -3.92
N PHE A 600 20.03 9.93 -4.23
CA PHE A 600 20.59 9.94 -5.58
C PHE A 600 21.76 8.97 -5.69
N SER A 601 22.01 8.53 -6.93
CA SER A 601 23.12 7.62 -7.27
C SER A 601 24.40 8.37 -7.69
N ASP A 602 24.34 9.69 -7.81
CA ASP A 602 25.44 10.55 -8.23
C ASP A 602 25.58 11.82 -7.37
N ALA A 603 26.78 12.41 -7.39
CA ALA A 603 27.13 13.58 -6.59
C ALA A 603 26.48 14.90 -7.06
N ALA A 604 25.97 14.96 -8.30
CA ALA A 604 25.23 16.12 -8.79
C ALA A 604 23.75 16.08 -8.37
N CYS A 605 23.28 14.94 -7.85
CA CYS A 605 21.89 14.68 -7.49
C CYS A 605 20.94 14.84 -8.68
N GLU A 606 21.34 14.31 -9.84
CA GLU A 606 20.53 14.32 -11.07
C GLU A 606 19.80 12.99 -11.30
N THR A 607 20.38 11.88 -10.86
CA THR A 607 19.84 10.52 -11.04
C THR A 607 19.32 9.98 -9.70
N VAL A 608 18.00 9.86 -9.60
CA VAL A 608 17.32 9.35 -8.40
C VAL A 608 17.81 7.94 -8.04
N GLN A 609 18.02 7.68 -6.75
CA GLN A 609 18.44 6.37 -6.27
C GLN A 609 17.34 5.33 -6.51
N THR A 610 17.70 4.21 -7.13
CA THR A 610 16.81 3.04 -7.26
C THR A 610 17.06 2.07 -6.11
N PHE A 611 15.99 1.57 -5.50
CA PHE A 611 16.04 0.56 -4.44
C PHE A 611 15.54 -0.79 -4.96
N ALA A 612 15.91 -1.88 -4.29
CA ALA A 612 15.38 -3.21 -4.60
C ALA A 612 13.86 -3.24 -4.35
N GLU A 613 13.15 -4.17 -4.99
CA GLU A 613 11.70 -4.33 -4.82
C GLU A 613 11.31 -4.45 -3.33
N GLY A 614 10.31 -3.67 -2.91
CA GLY A 614 9.88 -3.58 -1.51
C GLY A 614 10.78 -2.76 -0.57
N GLN A 615 11.87 -2.15 -1.07
CA GLN A 615 12.76 -1.27 -0.29
C GLN A 615 12.62 0.20 -0.72
N ASN A 616 13.01 1.12 0.15
CA ASN A 616 13.03 2.56 -0.14
C ASN A 616 14.04 3.31 0.75
N ALA A 617 14.17 4.62 0.56
CA ALA A 617 15.14 5.44 1.29
C ALA A 617 14.96 5.45 2.82
N THR A 618 13.78 5.12 3.33
CA THR A 618 13.53 5.03 4.78
C THR A 618 13.83 3.66 5.38
N ALA A 619 13.91 2.62 4.54
CA ALA A 619 14.24 1.25 4.93
C ALA A 619 14.76 0.45 3.73
N PHE A 620 16.08 0.22 3.67
CA PHE A 620 16.72 -0.60 2.64
C PHE A 620 17.99 -1.27 3.17
N THR A 621 18.50 -2.25 2.42
CA THR A 621 19.77 -2.92 2.72
C THR A 621 20.87 -2.36 1.81
N PRO A 622 21.85 -1.60 2.34
CA PRO A 622 22.92 -1.02 1.54
C PRO A 622 23.83 -2.08 0.91
N ALA A 623 24.31 -1.82 -0.30
CA ALA A 623 25.36 -2.63 -0.90
C ALA A 623 26.72 -2.32 -0.24
N ALA A 624 27.47 -3.36 0.12
CA ALA A 624 28.79 -3.21 0.72
C ALA A 624 29.72 -2.41 -0.20
N GLY A 625 30.42 -1.42 0.37
CA GLY A 625 31.32 -0.51 -0.33
C GLY A 625 30.63 0.56 -1.21
N ALA A 626 29.30 0.55 -1.34
CA ALA A 626 28.58 1.52 -2.14
C ALA A 626 28.55 2.91 -1.49
N THR A 627 28.34 3.95 -2.29
CA THR A 627 28.13 5.33 -1.82
C THR A 627 26.76 5.81 -2.28
N TYR A 628 25.92 6.23 -1.33
CA TYR A 628 24.61 6.81 -1.57
C TYR A 628 24.67 8.33 -1.35
N TYR A 629 24.08 9.11 -2.24
CA TYR A 629 24.10 10.57 -2.13
C TYR A 629 22.75 11.05 -1.62
N ILE A 630 22.73 11.87 -0.56
CA ILE A 630 21.50 12.50 -0.08
C ILE A 630 21.58 13.99 -0.31
N TRP A 631 20.48 14.57 -0.80
CA TRP A 631 20.34 16.02 -0.87
C TRP A 631 19.85 16.56 0.47
N GLU A 632 20.55 17.57 0.98
CA GLU A 632 20.25 18.24 2.23
C GLU A 632 19.88 19.69 1.96
N ALA A 633 18.59 20.00 2.08
CA ALA A 633 18.11 21.38 1.99
C ALA A 633 18.19 22.07 3.36
N ASP A 634 18.55 23.35 3.39
CA ASP A 634 18.60 24.13 4.64
C ASP A 634 17.22 24.09 5.34
N ALA A 635 17.18 23.91 6.66
CA ALA A 635 15.93 23.77 7.42
C ALA A 635 15.04 25.04 7.41
N GLN A 636 15.49 26.15 6.81
CA GLN A 636 14.63 27.29 6.49
C GLN A 636 13.65 27.01 5.33
N PHE A 637 13.96 26.05 4.45
CA PHE A 637 13.02 25.55 3.44
C PHE A 637 11.92 24.70 4.10
N LEU A 638 10.76 24.60 3.46
CA LEU A 638 9.53 24.08 4.07
C LEU A 638 9.11 24.78 5.38
N SER A 639 9.59 26.01 5.64
CA SER A 639 9.07 26.79 6.77
C SER A 639 7.67 27.31 6.47
N PRO A 640 6.68 27.15 7.38
CA PRO A 640 5.33 27.63 7.17
C PRO A 640 5.27 29.15 7.26
N ARG A 641 4.59 29.76 6.28
CA ARG A 641 4.33 31.19 6.17
C ARG A 641 2.90 31.42 5.72
N ASN A 642 2.40 32.63 5.94
CA ASN A 642 1.07 33.01 5.51
C ASN A 642 1.04 34.46 5.03
N LEU A 643 0.21 34.72 4.03
CA LEU A 643 -0.09 36.05 3.50
C LEU A 643 -1.60 36.31 3.61
N SER A 644 -1.97 37.59 3.68
CA SER A 644 -3.37 38.00 3.80
C SER A 644 -3.69 39.15 2.86
N CYS A 645 -4.88 39.11 2.26
CA CYS A 645 -5.51 40.23 1.56
C CYS A 645 -6.60 40.82 2.45
N TRP A 646 -6.87 42.12 2.35
CA TRP A 646 -7.91 42.79 3.13
C TRP A 646 -8.60 43.87 2.32
N ASN A 647 -9.87 44.15 2.62
CA ASN A 647 -10.66 45.24 2.03
C ASN A 647 -11.46 46.00 3.10
N HIS A 648 -11.87 47.24 2.79
CA HIS A 648 -12.87 47.97 3.58
C HIS A 648 -14.24 47.33 3.43
N VAL A 649 -14.85 46.97 4.55
CA VAL A 649 -16.24 46.47 4.62
C VAL A 649 -17.21 47.55 5.11
N SER A 650 -16.68 48.61 5.72
CA SER A 650 -17.39 49.85 6.05
C SER A 650 -16.45 51.06 5.91
N ALA A 651 -16.94 52.28 6.12
CA ALA A 651 -16.11 53.49 6.04
C ALA A 651 -15.00 53.56 7.11
N ALA A 652 -15.07 52.74 8.16
CA ALA A 652 -14.13 52.74 9.28
C ALA A 652 -13.57 51.34 9.62
N ASP A 653 -14.08 50.28 8.98
CA ASP A 653 -13.71 48.90 9.28
C ASP A 653 -13.14 48.18 8.06
N VAL A 654 -12.14 47.35 8.32
CA VAL A 654 -11.52 46.41 7.38
C VAL A 654 -11.81 44.98 7.77
N ASP A 655 -11.75 44.11 6.78
CA ASP A 655 -11.77 42.67 6.98
C ASP A 655 -10.79 41.97 6.04
N VAL A 656 -10.28 40.81 6.47
CA VAL A 656 -9.47 39.92 5.64
C VAL A 656 -10.37 39.30 4.57
N THR A 657 -9.94 39.42 3.31
CA THR A 657 -10.64 38.90 2.13
C THR A 657 -10.00 37.66 1.54
N GLY A 658 -8.73 37.39 1.85
CA GLY A 658 -8.03 36.18 1.42
C GLY A 658 -6.93 35.76 2.38
N PHE A 659 -6.76 34.45 2.54
CA PHE A 659 -5.71 33.85 3.36
C PHE A 659 -4.94 32.82 2.53
N TYR A 660 -3.62 32.98 2.47
CA TYR A 660 -2.76 32.17 1.61
C TYR A 660 -1.66 31.53 2.42
N LEU A 661 -1.54 30.21 2.32
CA LEU A 661 -0.44 29.43 2.86
C LEU A 661 0.75 29.55 1.91
N VAL A 662 1.93 29.79 2.44
CA VAL A 662 3.16 29.96 1.65
C VAL A 662 4.28 29.16 2.29
N THR A 663 5.12 28.55 1.45
CA THR A 663 6.36 27.93 1.94
C THR A 663 7.48 28.03 0.90
N PRO A 664 8.74 28.29 1.33
CA PRO A 664 9.88 28.31 0.42
C PRO A 664 10.35 26.90 0.06
N VAL A 665 10.70 26.70 -1.21
CA VAL A 665 11.23 25.45 -1.78
C VAL A 665 12.60 25.75 -2.42
N ASP A 666 13.59 24.90 -2.24
CA ASP A 666 14.96 25.14 -2.70
C ASP A 666 15.19 24.87 -4.20
N ARG A 667 14.47 23.89 -4.77
CA ARG A 667 14.61 23.41 -6.15
C ARG A 667 13.31 22.85 -6.73
N LEU A 668 13.31 22.53 -8.02
CA LEU A 668 12.16 21.94 -8.73
C LEU A 668 12.11 20.41 -8.67
N ASN A 669 13.17 19.77 -8.16
CA ASN A 669 13.37 18.33 -8.12
C ASN A 669 12.60 17.68 -6.96
N TYR A 670 11.28 17.85 -6.96
CA TYR A 670 10.32 17.21 -6.06
C TYR A 670 9.13 16.73 -6.86
N ARG A 671 8.52 15.62 -6.42
CA ARG A 671 7.29 15.09 -7.03
C ARG A 671 6.09 15.97 -6.73
N GLU A 672 6.04 16.47 -5.49
CA GLU A 672 4.91 17.22 -4.98
C GLU A 672 5.39 18.20 -3.91
N VAL A 673 4.69 19.33 -3.81
CA VAL A 673 4.75 20.26 -2.67
C VAL A 673 3.33 20.68 -2.33
N GLY A 674 3.04 20.84 -1.04
CA GLY A 674 1.69 21.17 -0.61
C GLY A 674 1.61 21.52 0.88
N PHE A 675 0.38 21.49 1.40
CA PHE A 675 0.06 21.80 2.79
C PHE A 675 -0.92 20.79 3.37
N MET A 676 -0.66 20.29 4.58
CA MET A 676 -1.65 19.51 5.34
C MET A 676 -2.44 20.45 6.24
N VAL A 677 -3.77 20.45 6.13
CA VAL A 677 -4.68 21.33 6.88
C VAL A 677 -5.91 20.54 7.34
N GLY A 678 -6.19 20.52 8.65
CA GLY A 678 -7.40 19.87 9.18
C GLY A 678 -7.53 18.37 8.90
N GLY A 679 -6.41 17.67 8.64
CA GLY A 679 -6.38 16.25 8.24
C GLY A 679 -6.40 16.03 6.72
N GLU A 680 -6.70 17.06 5.93
CA GLU A 680 -6.65 17.03 4.47
C GLU A 680 -5.25 17.35 3.95
N THR A 681 -4.85 16.71 2.86
CA THR A 681 -3.61 17.01 2.14
C THR A 681 -3.95 17.85 0.91
N LEU A 682 -3.39 19.06 0.84
CA LEU A 682 -3.65 20.05 -0.20
C LEU A 682 -2.38 20.27 -1.04
N PRO A 683 -2.20 19.52 -2.14
CA PRO A 683 -1.13 19.77 -3.10
C PRO A 683 -1.22 21.19 -3.65
N ALA A 684 -0.06 21.84 -3.89
CA ALA A 684 0.02 23.20 -4.42
C ALA A 684 -0.32 23.29 -5.91
N LYS A 685 -1.53 22.87 -6.28
CA LYS A 685 -2.03 22.82 -7.66
C LYS A 685 -2.76 24.09 -8.09
N GLN A 686 -2.81 25.10 -7.23
CA GLN A 686 -3.43 26.37 -7.56
C GLN A 686 -2.48 27.24 -8.37
N PHE A 687 -2.98 27.87 -9.43
CA PHE A 687 -2.30 28.86 -10.26
C PHE A 687 -3.20 30.04 -10.60
N THR A 688 -2.66 31.08 -11.22
CA THR A 688 -3.42 32.31 -11.52
C THR A 688 -3.38 32.65 -13.00
N GLU A 689 -4.55 32.94 -13.57
CA GLU A 689 -4.71 33.44 -14.94
C GLU A 689 -5.41 34.80 -14.95
N THR A 690 -5.02 35.67 -15.87
CA THR A 690 -5.61 37.00 -16.06
C THR A 690 -6.43 37.02 -17.34
N TYR A 691 -7.68 37.48 -17.24
CA TYR A 691 -8.62 37.62 -18.34
C TYR A 691 -8.99 39.08 -18.53
N ILE A 692 -9.20 39.51 -19.77
CA ILE A 692 -9.79 40.82 -20.06
C ILE A 692 -11.29 40.61 -20.29
N THR A 693 -12.11 41.21 -19.44
CA THR A 693 -13.57 41.19 -19.60
C THR A 693 -13.99 41.99 -20.84
N GLU A 694 -15.21 41.78 -21.35
CA GLU A 694 -15.78 42.55 -22.48
C GLU A 694 -15.77 44.08 -22.26
N SER A 695 -15.66 44.52 -21.00
CA SER A 695 -15.56 45.93 -20.62
C SER A 695 -14.14 46.52 -20.71
N GLY A 696 -13.14 45.72 -21.07
CA GLY A 696 -11.72 46.09 -21.07
C GLY A 696 -11.07 46.05 -19.67
N ALA A 697 -11.77 45.55 -18.64
CA ALA A 697 -11.23 45.40 -17.30
C ALA A 697 -10.50 44.07 -17.14
N GLU A 698 -9.25 44.11 -16.66
CA GLU A 698 -8.46 42.94 -16.28
C GLU A 698 -9.00 42.28 -15.01
N SER A 699 -9.18 40.97 -15.03
CA SER A 699 -9.64 40.16 -13.91
C SER A 699 -8.73 38.94 -13.75
N THR A 700 -8.10 38.80 -12.59
CA THR A 700 -7.24 37.64 -12.29
C THR A 700 -7.99 36.63 -11.43
N GLN A 701 -8.03 35.37 -11.88
CA GLN A 701 -8.66 34.26 -11.18
C GLN A 701 -7.64 33.25 -10.70
N VAL A 702 -7.93 32.60 -9.57
CA VAL A 702 -7.18 31.45 -9.07
C VAL A 702 -7.86 30.19 -9.59
N LEU A 703 -7.11 29.34 -10.28
CA LEU A 703 -7.56 28.08 -10.85
C LEU A 703 -6.79 26.91 -10.22
N THR A 704 -7.31 25.70 -10.36
CA THR A 704 -6.64 24.46 -9.92
C THR A 704 -6.27 23.63 -11.14
N GLY A 705 -4.99 23.26 -11.27
CA GLY A 705 -4.48 22.41 -12.35
C GLY A 705 -4.24 20.96 -11.92
N SER A 706 -3.72 20.15 -12.84
CA SER A 706 -3.28 18.78 -12.55
C SER A 706 -1.91 18.73 -11.85
N ASP A 707 -1.04 19.71 -12.12
CA ASP A 707 0.35 19.76 -11.68
C ASP A 707 0.56 20.62 -10.44
N CYS A 708 1.63 20.35 -9.69
CA CYS A 708 2.04 21.21 -8.57
C CYS A 708 2.92 22.36 -9.06
N TYR A 709 2.55 23.58 -8.67
CA TYR A 709 3.18 24.81 -9.12
C TYR A 709 4.00 25.47 -8.01
N VAL A 710 5.12 26.04 -8.41
CA VAL A 710 5.93 26.95 -7.59
C VAL A 710 6.20 28.24 -8.34
N TYR A 711 6.50 29.30 -7.59
CA TYR A 711 6.53 30.66 -8.12
C TYR A 711 7.86 31.34 -7.84
N ASN A 712 8.37 32.11 -8.81
CA ASN A 712 9.44 33.07 -8.55
C ASN A 712 8.98 34.16 -7.58
N THR A 713 7.73 34.60 -7.71
CA THR A 713 7.14 35.65 -6.89
C THR A 713 5.68 35.35 -6.50
N VAL A 714 5.27 35.78 -5.32
CA VAL A 714 3.85 35.85 -4.92
C VAL A 714 3.51 37.33 -4.78
N LYS A 715 2.53 37.80 -5.56
CA LYS A 715 2.05 39.17 -5.53
C LYS A 715 0.76 39.24 -4.71
N VAL A 716 0.72 40.11 -3.72
CA VAL A 716 -0.47 40.37 -2.89
C VAL A 716 -0.97 41.77 -3.23
N ASP A 717 -2.21 41.87 -3.73
CA ASP A 717 -2.83 43.16 -4.01
C ASP A 717 -3.51 43.70 -2.73
N PHE A 718 -3.22 44.95 -2.38
CA PHE A 718 -3.82 45.63 -1.23
C PHE A 718 -4.92 46.59 -1.70
N ASN A 719 -5.95 46.79 -0.87
CA ASN A 719 -7.10 47.65 -1.20
C ASN A 719 -6.74 49.14 -1.41
N ASN A 720 -5.53 49.58 -1.05
CA ASN A 720 -5.07 50.95 -1.28
C ASN A 720 -4.47 51.16 -2.69
N GLY A 721 -4.56 50.17 -3.58
CA GLY A 721 -3.99 50.21 -4.93
C GLY A 721 -2.48 49.92 -4.98
N ALA A 722 -1.85 49.59 -3.85
CA ALA A 722 -0.49 49.08 -3.81
C ALA A 722 -0.48 47.55 -3.86
N SER A 723 0.68 46.97 -4.17
CA SER A 723 0.88 45.53 -4.11
C SER A 723 2.20 45.17 -3.44
N GLY A 724 2.21 44.08 -2.68
CA GLY A 724 3.41 43.48 -2.10
C GLY A 724 3.92 42.38 -3.00
N MET A 725 5.21 42.38 -3.34
CA MET A 725 5.85 41.26 -4.04
C MET A 725 6.77 40.51 -3.09
N TYR A 726 6.53 39.21 -2.97
CA TYR A 726 7.30 38.30 -2.12
C TYR A 726 8.03 37.28 -3.00
N ASN A 727 9.31 37.05 -2.72
CA ASN A 727 10.12 35.98 -3.27
C ASN A 727 10.81 35.21 -2.13
N VAL A 728 11.60 34.18 -2.44
CA VAL A 728 12.31 33.40 -1.41
C VAL A 728 13.13 34.26 -0.45
N SER A 729 13.84 35.27 -0.96
CA SER A 729 14.70 36.17 -0.16
C SER A 729 13.91 37.12 0.75
N SER A 730 12.64 37.37 0.44
CA SER A 730 11.73 38.14 1.30
C SER A 730 11.15 37.31 2.45
N VAL A 731 11.20 35.98 2.34
CA VAL A 731 10.54 35.04 3.25
C VAL A 731 11.53 34.34 4.17
N ILE A 732 12.74 34.05 3.67
CA ILE A 732 13.86 33.43 4.37
C ILE A 732 15.19 34.07 3.92
N ASN A 733 16.27 33.86 4.68
CA ASN A 733 17.58 34.43 4.37
C ASN A 733 18.34 33.58 3.33
N LYS A 734 17.75 33.44 2.13
CA LYS A 734 18.28 32.69 0.99
C LYS A 734 18.12 33.49 -0.29
N THR A 735 19.07 33.36 -1.22
CA THR A 735 19.07 34.10 -2.49
C THR A 735 18.47 33.29 -3.64
N ARG A 736 18.41 31.96 -3.49
CA ARG A 736 17.83 31.03 -4.46
C ARG A 736 16.69 30.20 -3.86
N GLY A 737 15.72 29.88 -4.71
CA GLY A 737 14.56 29.06 -4.38
C GLY A 737 13.28 29.64 -4.97
N TYR A 738 12.17 28.99 -4.65
CA TYR A 738 10.83 29.30 -5.15
C TYR A 738 9.85 29.33 -3.99
N LEU A 739 8.64 29.81 -4.23
CA LEU A 739 7.54 29.79 -3.26
C LEU A 739 6.44 28.86 -3.75
N ALA A 740 6.01 27.91 -2.92
CA ALA A 740 4.73 27.24 -3.09
C ALA A 740 3.65 28.07 -2.37
N CYS A 741 2.48 28.22 -2.99
CA CYS A 741 1.39 29.05 -2.49
C CYS A 741 0.03 28.35 -2.66
N TYR A 742 -0.83 28.42 -1.65
CA TYR A 742 -2.18 27.84 -1.67
C TYR A 742 -3.16 28.78 -0.97
N GLY A 743 -4.19 29.23 -1.66
CA GLY A 743 -5.25 30.07 -1.10
C GLY A 743 -6.36 29.25 -0.42
N MET A 744 -6.82 29.73 0.73
CA MET A 744 -7.79 29.06 1.59
C MET A 744 -9.19 29.64 1.44
N ASP A 745 -10.18 28.79 1.19
CA ASP A 745 -11.58 29.20 1.11
C ASP A 745 -12.10 29.72 2.46
N LYS A 746 -12.67 30.93 2.45
CA LYS A 746 -13.20 31.59 3.65
C LYS A 746 -14.39 30.85 4.24
N ASN A 747 -15.30 30.37 3.41
CA ASN A 747 -16.53 29.73 3.86
C ASN A 747 -16.27 28.36 4.51
N THR A 748 -15.21 27.68 4.08
CA THR A 748 -14.83 26.35 4.55
C THR A 748 -13.97 26.41 5.80
N TYR A 749 -12.97 27.31 5.85
CA TYR A 749 -11.88 27.20 6.84
C TYR A 749 -11.84 28.31 7.89
N TRP A 750 -12.41 29.50 7.64
CA TRP A 750 -12.27 30.66 8.54
C TRP A 750 -13.45 31.63 8.43
N GLN A 751 -14.64 31.15 8.76
CA GLN A 751 -15.87 31.93 8.64
C GLN A 751 -16.04 32.94 9.79
N ASN A 752 -15.60 32.59 11.00
CA ASN A 752 -15.89 33.31 12.24
C ASN A 752 -14.60 33.88 12.87
N ALA A 753 -14.73 35.02 13.55
CA ALA A 753 -13.64 35.54 14.36
C ALA A 753 -13.26 34.54 15.47
N GLY A 754 -11.98 34.29 15.64
CA GLY A 754 -11.41 33.26 16.52
C GLY A 754 -11.15 31.92 15.83
N ASP A 755 -11.50 31.77 14.54
CA ASP A 755 -11.15 30.55 13.80
C ASP A 755 -9.63 30.44 13.63
N GLU A 756 -9.08 29.31 14.03
CA GLU A 756 -7.66 28.97 13.92
C GLU A 756 -7.43 28.00 12.75
N ILE A 757 -6.46 28.31 11.90
CA ILE A 757 -5.99 27.43 10.83
C ILE A 757 -4.60 26.92 11.19
N THR A 758 -4.52 25.61 11.41
CA THR A 758 -3.26 24.89 11.61
C THR A 758 -2.84 24.21 10.31
N PHE A 759 -1.65 24.52 9.82
CA PHE A 759 -1.14 23.99 8.56
C PHE A 759 0.33 23.58 8.62
N THR A 760 0.66 22.52 7.87
CA THR A 760 2.00 21.92 7.80
C THR A 760 2.42 21.80 6.34
N PRO A 761 3.35 22.63 5.83
CA PRO A 761 3.92 22.44 4.51
C PRO A 761 4.67 21.10 4.42
N TYR A 762 4.61 20.48 3.25
CA TYR A 762 5.36 19.27 2.95
C TYR A 762 5.88 19.28 1.52
N TRP A 763 6.91 18.49 1.25
CA TRP A 763 7.21 18.00 -0.10
C TRP A 763 7.28 16.48 -0.13
N ILE A 764 7.14 15.92 -1.32
CA ILE A 764 7.47 14.53 -1.63
C ILE A 764 8.69 14.54 -2.54
N THR A 765 9.78 13.93 -2.08
CA THR A 765 11.04 13.84 -2.82
C THR A 765 10.92 12.93 -4.04
N LEU A 766 11.87 13.02 -4.99
CA LEU A 766 11.85 12.19 -6.20
C LEU A 766 11.99 10.68 -5.93
N ASP A 767 12.51 10.29 -4.78
CA ASP A 767 12.56 8.91 -4.26
C ASP A 767 11.37 8.55 -3.36
N GLY A 768 10.33 9.38 -3.30
CA GLY A 768 9.03 9.07 -2.69
C GLY A 768 8.91 9.30 -1.18
N VAL A 769 9.83 10.07 -0.56
CA VAL A 769 9.76 10.38 0.87
C VAL A 769 9.02 11.69 1.10
N ARG A 770 7.96 11.65 1.92
CA ARG A 770 7.28 12.85 2.41
C ARG A 770 8.05 13.45 3.58
N VAL A 771 8.31 14.75 3.51
CA VAL A 771 9.05 15.52 4.53
C VAL A 771 8.21 16.72 4.94
N ALA A 772 7.98 16.88 6.24
CA ALA A 772 7.09 17.90 6.78
C ALA A 772 7.63 18.40 8.13
N PRO A 773 8.57 19.35 8.17
CA PRO A 773 9.36 19.62 9.38
C PRO A 773 8.64 20.49 10.43
N GLN A 774 7.75 21.40 10.01
CA GLN A 774 7.20 22.45 10.86
C GLN A 774 5.71 22.70 10.59
N THR A 775 4.99 23.03 11.65
CA THR A 775 3.55 23.36 11.63
C THR A 775 3.34 24.77 12.14
N ARG A 776 2.40 25.51 11.57
CA ARG A 776 1.99 26.85 12.01
C ARG A 776 0.50 26.88 12.28
N THR A 777 0.12 27.58 13.35
CA THR A 777 -1.26 27.95 13.65
C THR A 777 -1.42 29.45 13.49
N ALA A 778 -2.45 29.87 12.74
CA ALA A 778 -2.79 31.26 12.55
C ALA A 778 -4.28 31.52 12.82
N GLU A 779 -4.60 32.62 13.49
CA GLU A 779 -5.95 32.97 13.94
C GLU A 779 -6.51 34.16 13.16
N TYR A 780 -7.79 34.07 12.80
CA TYR A 780 -8.56 35.11 12.15
C TYR A 780 -9.32 35.98 13.16
N TYR A 781 -9.10 37.29 13.16
CA TYR A 781 -9.69 38.20 14.17
C TYR A 781 -11.03 38.81 13.76
N GLY A 782 -11.53 38.51 12.56
CA GLY A 782 -12.76 39.09 12.02
C GLY A 782 -12.61 40.53 11.52
N GLN A 783 -13.76 41.13 11.20
CA GLN A 783 -13.86 42.55 10.87
C GLN A 783 -13.55 43.43 12.08
N GLY A 784 -12.80 44.52 11.86
CA GLY A 784 -12.59 45.53 12.88
C GLY A 784 -12.01 46.84 12.35
N SER A 785 -11.60 47.70 13.28
CA SER A 785 -11.18 49.08 13.00
C SER A 785 -10.00 49.16 12.03
N ASP A 786 -10.08 50.07 11.05
CA ASP A 786 -9.00 50.38 10.11
C ASP A 786 -7.87 51.25 10.70
N ALA A 787 -7.91 51.52 12.01
CA ALA A 787 -6.93 52.35 12.70
C ALA A 787 -5.52 51.72 12.76
N ASP A 788 -5.41 50.40 12.67
CA ASP A 788 -4.16 49.65 12.68
C ASP A 788 -4.22 48.39 11.80
N ASP A 789 -3.10 47.68 11.68
CA ASP A 789 -2.98 46.50 10.81
C ASP A 789 -3.52 45.20 11.44
N THR A 790 -4.18 45.27 12.60
CA THR A 790 -4.66 44.07 13.31
C THR A 790 -5.68 43.32 12.45
N TYR A 791 -6.74 43.99 12.01
CA TYR A 791 -7.82 43.36 11.24
C TYR A 791 -7.53 43.22 9.74
N ARG A 792 -6.28 43.50 9.33
CA ARG A 792 -5.80 43.44 7.93
C ARG A 792 -5.06 42.13 7.62
N LYS A 793 -4.87 41.24 8.61
CA LYS A 793 -4.11 39.99 8.45
C LYS A 793 -4.49 38.92 9.46
N PHE A 794 -4.11 37.69 9.17
CA PHE A 794 -4.08 36.61 10.15
C PHE A 794 -2.92 36.78 11.15
N HIS A 795 -3.16 36.42 12.40
CA HIS A 795 -2.16 36.46 13.46
C HIS A 795 -1.55 35.10 13.68
N VAL A 796 -0.22 35.02 13.72
CA VAL A 796 0.47 33.78 14.05
C VAL A 796 0.30 33.51 15.55
N VAL A 797 -0.35 32.41 15.89
CA VAL A 797 -0.49 31.92 17.26
C VAL A 797 0.81 31.23 17.67
N GLU A 798 1.24 30.26 16.86
CA GLU A 798 2.48 29.53 17.09
C GLU A 798 3.08 28.96 15.81
N THR A 799 4.36 28.58 15.89
CA THR A 799 5.04 27.76 14.89
C THR A 799 5.93 26.79 15.64
N VAL A 800 5.71 25.50 15.42
CA VAL A 800 6.32 24.39 16.17
C VAL A 800 6.83 23.32 15.21
N ALA A 801 7.68 22.42 15.70
CA ALA A 801 8.01 21.20 14.95
C ALA A 801 6.75 20.37 14.76
N SER A 802 6.56 19.81 13.56
CA SER A 802 5.32 19.07 13.24
C SER A 802 5.17 17.76 14.03
N GLY A 803 6.30 17.14 14.43
CA GLY A 803 6.32 15.78 14.97
C GLY A 803 6.03 14.69 13.93
N ILE A 804 5.87 15.04 12.65
CA ILE A 804 5.60 14.09 11.56
C ILE A 804 6.93 13.49 11.10
N ALA A 805 7.05 12.16 11.18
CA ALA A 805 8.24 11.45 10.71
C ALA A 805 8.33 11.46 9.17
N ASN A 806 9.55 11.38 8.64
CA ASN A 806 9.76 11.18 7.21
C ASN A 806 9.29 9.76 6.84
N THR A 807 8.36 9.65 5.89
CA THR A 807 7.74 8.39 5.50
C THR A 807 7.70 8.24 4.00
N PHE A 808 7.94 7.03 3.49
CA PHE A 808 7.70 6.70 2.09
C PHE A 808 6.19 6.74 1.77
N VAL A 809 5.84 7.25 0.59
CA VAL A 809 4.47 7.32 0.07
C VAL A 809 4.40 6.52 -1.23
N ASP A 810 3.64 5.43 -1.21
CA ASP A 810 3.55 4.45 -2.30
C ASP A 810 2.51 4.87 -3.35
N ASP A 811 2.80 5.97 -4.05
CA ASP A 811 2.03 6.39 -5.21
C ASP A 811 2.81 5.99 -6.48
N ALA A 812 2.24 5.05 -7.23
CA ALA A 812 2.83 4.47 -8.43
C ALA A 812 3.28 5.55 -9.45
N GLN A 813 4.57 5.53 -9.77
CA GLN A 813 5.31 6.30 -10.78
C GLN A 813 4.59 7.46 -11.48
N GLN A 814 4.86 8.68 -11.00
CA GLN A 814 4.99 9.87 -11.86
C GLN A 814 6.31 10.57 -11.56
N GLU A 815 7.19 10.66 -12.56
CA GLU A 815 8.32 11.60 -12.59
C GLU A 815 7.79 12.99 -12.97
N ASN A 816 6.88 13.55 -12.18
CA ASN A 816 6.47 14.94 -12.39
C ASN A 816 7.38 15.81 -11.52
N MET A 817 8.18 16.67 -12.16
CA MET A 817 8.88 17.75 -11.46
C MET A 817 7.92 18.91 -11.22
N LEU A 818 8.21 19.74 -10.23
CA LEU A 818 7.43 20.95 -9.97
C LEU A 818 7.45 21.89 -11.18
N VAL A 819 6.30 22.45 -11.53
CA VAL A 819 6.17 23.42 -12.62
C VAL A 819 6.45 24.83 -12.10
N LEU A 820 7.39 25.53 -12.73
CA LEU A 820 7.74 26.90 -12.37
C LEU A 820 6.84 27.90 -13.12
N MET A 821 6.20 28.78 -12.35
CA MET A 821 5.42 29.92 -12.83
C MET A 821 6.09 31.24 -12.40
N ASN A 822 5.85 32.32 -13.16
CA ASN A 822 6.46 33.63 -12.87
C ASN A 822 5.91 34.26 -11.57
N SER A 823 4.59 34.33 -11.45
CA SER A 823 3.91 34.98 -10.32
C SER A 823 2.60 34.31 -9.96
N TYR A 824 2.34 34.16 -8.66
CA TYR A 824 1.00 33.84 -8.14
C TYR A 824 0.35 35.13 -7.65
N PHE A 825 -0.87 35.44 -8.11
CA PHE A 825 -1.63 36.62 -7.71
C PHE A 825 -2.61 36.30 -6.56
N ALA A 826 -2.23 36.65 -5.34
CA ALA A 826 -3.08 36.63 -4.16
C ALA A 826 -3.90 37.93 -4.09
N ASN A 827 -5.09 37.95 -4.70
CA ASN A 827 -5.94 39.14 -4.81
C ASN A 827 -7.26 39.04 -4.01
N GLY A 828 -7.44 38.01 -3.18
CA GLY A 828 -8.65 37.79 -2.40
C GLY A 828 -9.86 37.32 -3.21
N ALA A 829 -9.68 36.84 -4.44
CA ALA A 829 -10.75 36.24 -5.23
C ALA A 829 -11.29 34.95 -4.55
N PRO A 830 -12.61 34.66 -4.60
CA PRO A 830 -13.18 33.47 -3.98
C PRO A 830 -12.64 32.18 -4.62
N ILE A 831 -12.14 31.27 -3.79
CA ILE A 831 -11.66 29.94 -4.21
C ILE A 831 -12.81 28.95 -3.97
N ASN A 832 -13.83 29.00 -4.82
CA ASN A 832 -14.80 27.90 -4.88
C ASN A 832 -14.22 26.83 -5.80
N PRO A 833 -14.07 25.57 -5.38
CA PRO A 833 -13.90 24.47 -6.32
C PRO A 833 -15.19 24.37 -7.12
N VAL A 834 -15.20 24.98 -8.30
CA VAL A 834 -16.22 24.71 -9.31
C VAL A 834 -15.78 23.40 -9.98
N ASP A 835 -16.69 22.44 -10.16
CA ASP A 835 -16.54 21.40 -11.19
C ASP A 835 -15.97 22.06 -12.44
N GLU A 836 -15.01 21.40 -13.12
CA GLU A 836 -14.29 21.99 -14.26
C GLU A 836 -15.20 22.93 -15.04
N PRO A 837 -14.91 24.25 -15.09
CA PRO A 837 -15.69 25.11 -15.95
C PRO A 837 -15.56 24.50 -17.34
N VAL A 838 -16.70 24.17 -17.97
CA VAL A 838 -16.73 23.69 -19.35
C VAL A 838 -15.82 24.63 -20.13
N GLN A 839 -14.67 24.12 -20.52
CA GLN A 839 -13.58 24.91 -21.05
C GLN A 839 -14.09 25.48 -22.38
N GLY A 840 -14.66 26.69 -22.31
CA GLY A 840 -15.01 27.43 -23.49
C GLY A 840 -13.72 27.65 -24.25
N ASN A 841 -13.74 27.40 -25.56
CA ASN A 841 -12.57 27.65 -26.40
C ASN A 841 -12.12 29.11 -26.20
N ILE A 842 -10.82 29.30 -25.95
CA ILE A 842 -10.25 30.63 -25.76
C ILE A 842 -9.69 31.14 -27.08
N VAL A 843 -9.84 32.44 -27.31
CA VAL A 843 -9.25 33.15 -28.45
C VAL A 843 -8.12 34.01 -27.93
N THR A 844 -6.88 33.67 -28.28
CA THR A 844 -5.71 34.52 -28.02
C THR A 844 -5.62 35.58 -29.09
N VAL A 845 -5.65 36.85 -28.72
CA VAL A 845 -5.64 37.98 -29.64
C VAL A 845 -4.29 38.68 -29.60
N HIS A 846 -3.65 38.74 -30.77
CA HIS A 846 -2.41 39.46 -31.03
C HIS A 846 -2.74 40.75 -31.80
N ASP A 847 -2.79 41.88 -31.10
CA ASP A 847 -3.03 43.21 -31.68
C ASP A 847 -1.81 44.12 -31.44
N GLY A 848 -0.86 44.08 -32.39
CA GLY A 848 0.40 44.81 -32.28
C GLY A 848 1.35 44.19 -31.24
N GLU A 849 1.79 44.97 -30.26
CA GLU A 849 2.59 44.48 -29.11
C GLU A 849 1.69 43.99 -27.96
N THR A 850 0.37 44.14 -28.08
CA THR A 850 -0.60 43.79 -27.05
C THR A 850 -1.11 42.36 -27.27
N LEU A 851 -1.04 41.55 -26.21
CA LEU A 851 -1.53 40.18 -26.17
C LEU A 851 -2.62 40.05 -25.12
N TYR A 852 -3.79 39.53 -25.49
CA TYR A 852 -4.89 39.29 -24.56
C TYR A 852 -5.71 38.06 -24.97
N THR A 853 -6.46 37.48 -24.03
CA THR A 853 -7.34 36.34 -24.29
C THR A 853 -8.81 36.72 -24.09
N VAL A 854 -9.68 36.16 -24.93
CA VAL A 854 -11.14 36.34 -24.86
C VAL A 854 -11.81 34.97 -24.90
N ALA A 855 -12.79 34.72 -24.03
CA ALA A 855 -13.56 33.47 -24.05
C ALA A 855 -14.58 33.47 -25.22
N ALA A 856 -14.66 32.38 -25.96
CA ALA A 856 -15.67 32.21 -27.01
C ALA A 856 -17.00 31.72 -26.40
N GLU A 857 -17.87 32.64 -26.00
CA GLU A 857 -19.21 32.29 -25.53
C GLU A 857 -20.08 31.75 -26.70
N ASN A 858 -20.67 30.56 -26.54
CA ASN A 858 -21.46 29.89 -27.58
C ASN A 858 -20.71 29.66 -28.91
N ASN A 859 -19.39 29.40 -28.86
CA ASN A 859 -18.52 29.21 -30.03
C ASN A 859 -18.44 30.44 -30.95
N ALA A 860 -18.67 31.66 -30.46
CA ALA A 860 -18.47 32.86 -31.26
C ALA A 860 -17.85 33.98 -30.41
N VAL A 861 -17.18 34.92 -31.06
CA VAL A 861 -16.61 36.09 -30.39
C VAL A 861 -16.66 37.32 -31.31
N GLN A 862 -16.87 38.49 -30.75
CA GLN A 862 -16.70 39.77 -31.44
C GLN A 862 -15.51 40.50 -30.83
N LEU A 863 -14.57 40.93 -31.67
CA LEU A 863 -13.32 41.56 -31.23
C LEU A 863 -13.27 43.02 -31.66
N ASP A 864 -12.93 43.90 -30.73
CA ASP A 864 -12.57 45.29 -31.02
C ASP A 864 -11.07 45.41 -31.28
N TYR A 865 -10.67 46.22 -32.27
CA TYR A 865 -9.26 46.50 -32.59
C TYR A 865 -8.78 47.79 -31.91
N ILE A 866 -7.53 47.80 -31.44
CA ILE A 866 -6.96 48.89 -30.64
C ILE A 866 -6.62 50.12 -31.50
N GLY A 867 -6.31 49.90 -32.78
CA GLY A 867 -5.96 50.95 -33.73
C GLY A 867 -4.49 51.37 -33.64
N VAL A 868 -3.86 51.55 -34.80
CA VAL A 868 -2.44 51.92 -34.91
C VAL A 868 -2.31 53.22 -35.69
N GLU A 869 -1.58 54.20 -35.15
CA GLU A 869 -1.39 55.51 -35.79
C GLU A 869 -0.79 55.37 -37.20
N GLY A 870 -1.38 56.05 -38.19
CA GLY A 870 -0.96 56.00 -39.60
C GLY A 870 -1.30 54.69 -40.33
N LYS A 871 -2.11 53.80 -39.74
CA LYS A 871 -2.55 52.55 -40.34
C LYS A 871 -4.07 52.38 -40.31
N LEU A 872 -4.57 51.55 -41.22
CA LEU A 872 -5.96 51.13 -41.32
C LEU A 872 -6.08 49.66 -40.93
N PHE A 873 -7.11 49.32 -40.17
CA PHE A 873 -7.43 47.94 -39.83
C PHE A 873 -7.92 47.18 -41.07
N ALA A 874 -7.40 45.97 -41.27
CA ALA A 874 -7.66 45.13 -42.44
C ALA A 874 -8.27 43.76 -42.09
N GLY A 875 -8.57 43.49 -40.82
CA GLY A 875 -9.28 42.29 -40.35
C GLY A 875 -8.45 41.40 -39.40
N TRP A 876 -9.10 40.37 -38.87
CA TRP A 876 -8.51 39.33 -38.02
C TRP A 876 -8.09 38.10 -38.84
N PHE A 877 -6.96 37.50 -38.51
CA PHE A 877 -6.36 36.37 -39.21
C PHE A 877 -5.88 35.29 -38.25
N THR A 878 -5.91 34.00 -38.63
CA THR A 878 -5.49 32.90 -37.73
C THR A 878 -3.98 32.63 -37.73
N ASP A 879 -3.23 33.36 -38.55
CA ASP A 879 -1.79 33.22 -38.69
C ASP A 879 -1.08 34.56 -38.56
N GLU A 880 0.12 34.55 -37.96
CA GLU A 880 0.94 35.77 -37.78
C GLU A 880 1.27 36.46 -39.11
N ALA A 881 1.38 35.70 -40.21
CA ALA A 881 1.60 36.24 -41.55
C ALA A 881 0.35 36.91 -42.16
N CYS A 882 -0.79 36.88 -41.49
CA CYS A 882 -2.07 37.47 -41.88
C CYS A 882 -2.53 37.04 -43.30
N THR A 883 -2.51 35.74 -43.56
CA THR A 883 -2.86 35.14 -44.85
C THR A 883 -4.22 34.43 -44.84
N VAL A 884 -4.65 33.89 -43.70
CA VAL A 884 -5.92 33.17 -43.54
C VAL A 884 -6.88 33.98 -42.65
N PRO A 885 -8.00 34.50 -43.18
CA PRO A 885 -8.94 35.26 -42.36
C PRO A 885 -9.56 34.41 -41.25
N ALA A 886 -9.72 34.99 -40.06
CA ALA A 886 -10.32 34.32 -38.92
C ALA A 886 -11.85 34.25 -39.05
N ASP A 887 -12.41 33.05 -38.82
CA ASP A 887 -13.85 32.85 -38.64
C ASP A 887 -14.17 32.89 -37.15
N LEU A 888 -14.66 34.04 -36.69
CA LEU A 888 -15.02 34.27 -35.29
C LEU A 888 -16.47 33.89 -34.97
N SER A 889 -17.19 33.32 -35.94
CA SER A 889 -18.61 32.98 -35.81
C SER A 889 -18.88 31.53 -35.40
N ASN A 890 -17.84 30.66 -35.42
CA ASN A 890 -17.95 29.25 -35.07
C ASN A 890 -16.59 28.64 -34.64
N ILE A 891 -16.22 28.82 -33.38
CA ILE A 891 -14.95 28.41 -32.76
C ILE A 891 -15.13 27.07 -32.06
N THR A 892 -14.62 26.00 -32.67
CA THR A 892 -14.74 24.63 -32.16
C THR A 892 -13.56 24.16 -31.32
N GLU A 893 -12.44 24.88 -31.35
CA GLU A 893 -11.24 24.68 -30.52
C GLU A 893 -10.61 26.06 -30.20
N SER A 894 -9.75 26.15 -29.18
CA SER A 894 -9.03 27.39 -28.87
C SER A 894 -8.13 27.82 -30.04
N ILE A 895 -8.16 29.10 -30.41
CA ILE A 895 -7.45 29.63 -31.59
C ILE A 895 -6.64 30.89 -31.25
N ASP A 896 -5.56 31.12 -31.99
CA ASP A 896 -4.85 32.39 -31.99
C ASP A 896 -5.32 33.24 -33.18
N VAL A 897 -5.52 34.54 -32.95
CA VAL A 897 -5.91 35.51 -33.98
C VAL A 897 -5.03 36.74 -33.94
N TYR A 898 -4.74 37.29 -35.12
CA TYR A 898 -3.77 38.34 -35.36
C TYR A 898 -4.45 39.51 -36.09
N ALA A 899 -4.30 40.73 -35.58
CA ALA A 899 -4.80 41.94 -36.20
C ALA A 899 -3.92 42.36 -37.39
N LYS A 900 -4.51 42.49 -38.58
CA LYS A 900 -3.78 43.03 -39.75
C LYS A 900 -3.98 44.54 -39.86
N TYR A 901 -2.87 45.26 -39.96
CA TYR A 901 -2.87 46.70 -40.24
C TYR A 901 -2.11 47.04 -41.52
N VAL A 902 -2.72 47.86 -42.37
CA VAL A 902 -2.15 48.34 -43.64
C VAL A 902 -1.94 49.84 -43.59
N SER A 903 -1.10 50.39 -44.47
CA SER A 903 -0.89 51.85 -44.51
C SER A 903 -2.20 52.61 -44.79
N ASP A 904 -2.36 53.77 -44.17
CA ASP A 904 -3.39 54.78 -44.51
C ASP A 904 -3.36 55.29 -45.96
N SER A 905 -2.34 54.93 -46.74
CA SER A 905 -2.29 55.14 -48.19
C SER A 905 -3.27 54.24 -48.95
N TYR A 906 -3.68 53.12 -48.35
CA TYR A 906 -4.84 52.34 -48.80
C TYR A 906 -6.13 53.06 -48.45
N LEU A 907 -7.22 52.79 -49.18
CA LEU A 907 -8.42 53.65 -49.16
C LEU A 907 -8.12 55.13 -49.48
N GLY A 908 -7.04 55.41 -50.21
CA GLY A 908 -6.83 56.73 -50.80
C GLY A 908 -7.80 56.96 -51.96
N LEU A 909 -8.33 58.18 -52.12
CA LEU A 909 -9.22 58.51 -53.23
C LEU A 909 -8.48 59.23 -54.38
N ARG A 910 -8.60 58.68 -55.59
CA ARG A 910 -8.34 59.38 -56.86
C ARG A 910 -9.63 59.42 -57.67
N TYR A 911 -9.74 60.42 -58.55
CA TYR A 911 -10.87 60.53 -59.45
C TYR A 911 -10.42 60.94 -60.85
N TYR A 912 -11.10 60.42 -61.87
CA TYR A 912 -10.84 60.74 -63.27
C TYR A 912 -12.12 61.24 -63.94
N ARG A 913 -11.98 62.28 -64.75
CA ARG A 913 -13.10 62.95 -65.42
C ARG A 913 -13.42 62.26 -66.74
N ASN A 914 -14.68 61.90 -66.94
CA ASN A 914 -15.15 61.31 -68.21
C ASN A 914 -15.98 62.33 -69.00
N GLY A 915 -15.46 62.77 -70.15
CA GLY A 915 -16.12 63.67 -71.11
C GLY A 915 -15.24 64.84 -71.58
N PHE A 916 -15.21 65.12 -72.89
CA PHE A 916 -14.29 66.10 -73.51
C PHE A 916 -14.79 67.57 -73.47
N PHE A 917 -16.11 67.81 -73.48
CA PHE A 917 -16.70 69.17 -73.49
C PHE A 917 -17.70 69.45 -72.34
N ARG A 918 -18.32 68.40 -71.78
CA ARG A 918 -19.16 68.46 -70.56
C ARG A 918 -18.84 67.21 -69.74
N LEU A 919 -18.67 67.39 -68.44
CA LEU A 919 -18.41 66.28 -67.53
C LEU A 919 -19.68 65.42 -67.41
N ARG A 920 -19.58 64.12 -67.72
CA ARG A 920 -20.73 63.19 -67.69
C ARG A 920 -20.69 62.26 -66.48
N SER A 921 -19.50 61.80 -66.11
CA SER A 921 -19.28 60.97 -64.92
C SER A 921 -17.87 61.19 -64.36
N LEU A 922 -17.68 60.75 -63.11
CA LEU A 922 -16.36 60.53 -62.51
C LEU A 922 -16.10 59.04 -62.42
N THR A 923 -14.89 58.59 -62.76
CA THR A 923 -14.41 57.30 -62.28
C THR A 923 -13.71 57.52 -60.95
N LEU A 924 -14.27 56.99 -59.87
CA LEU A 924 -13.66 56.95 -58.55
C LEU A 924 -12.72 55.75 -58.49
N VAL A 925 -11.54 55.93 -57.91
CA VAL A 925 -10.49 54.92 -57.87
C VAL A 925 -9.85 54.91 -56.49
N SER A 926 -9.70 53.73 -55.91
CA SER A 926 -9.08 53.54 -54.60
C SER A 926 -8.32 52.22 -54.53
N ALA A 927 -7.28 52.16 -53.70
CA ALA A 927 -6.50 50.94 -53.45
C ALA A 927 -7.08 50.13 -52.30
N ILE A 928 -7.13 48.81 -52.47
CA ILE A 928 -7.49 47.84 -51.43
C ILE A 928 -6.36 46.83 -51.26
N ASP A 929 -6.21 46.32 -50.05
CA ASP A 929 -5.09 45.43 -49.70
C ASP A 929 -5.26 44.00 -50.22
N GLY A 930 -6.50 43.55 -50.40
CA GLY A 930 -6.79 42.20 -50.87
C GLY A 930 -8.25 42.00 -51.24
N ARG A 931 -8.67 40.74 -51.30
CA ARG A 931 -10.05 40.34 -51.62
C ARG A 931 -10.85 39.88 -50.40
N ASN A 932 -10.22 39.81 -49.23
CA ASN A 932 -10.79 39.22 -48.01
C ASN A 932 -11.65 40.23 -47.25
N TYR A 933 -12.61 40.84 -47.93
CA TYR A 933 -13.54 41.82 -47.38
C TYR A 933 -14.97 41.39 -47.67
N ALA A 934 -15.85 41.56 -46.68
CA ALA A 934 -17.28 41.33 -46.84
C ALA A 934 -17.89 42.31 -47.86
N GLU A 935 -17.39 43.55 -47.89
CA GLU A 935 -17.84 44.59 -48.81
C GLU A 935 -16.72 45.61 -49.03
N THR A 936 -16.59 46.17 -50.23
CA THR A 936 -15.77 47.37 -50.46
C THR A 936 -16.56 48.38 -51.29
N GLY A 937 -16.19 49.66 -51.25
CA GLY A 937 -16.89 50.65 -52.05
C GLY A 937 -16.55 52.09 -51.73
N PHE A 938 -17.47 52.97 -52.13
CA PHE A 938 -17.40 54.41 -51.88
C PHE A 938 -18.69 54.90 -51.24
N ILE A 939 -18.57 55.75 -50.24
CA ILE A 939 -19.67 56.51 -49.65
C ILE A 939 -19.67 57.88 -50.33
N VAL A 940 -20.74 58.22 -51.05
CA VAL A 940 -20.90 59.53 -51.70
C VAL A 940 -22.07 60.25 -51.03
N ASN A 941 -21.81 61.36 -50.36
CA ASN A 941 -22.82 62.15 -49.62
C ASN A 941 -23.69 61.30 -48.65
N GLY A 942 -23.11 60.24 -48.07
CA GLY A 942 -23.78 59.34 -47.13
C GLY A 942 -24.39 58.08 -47.76
N GLU A 943 -24.45 57.98 -49.08
CA GLU A 943 -24.96 56.79 -49.79
C GLU A 943 -23.82 55.82 -50.15
N ARG A 944 -23.98 54.53 -49.82
CA ARG A 944 -22.99 53.49 -50.10
C ARG A 944 -23.12 52.97 -51.53
N ILE A 945 -22.01 52.96 -52.25
CA ILE A 945 -21.86 52.36 -53.59
C ILE A 945 -20.86 51.20 -53.45
N SER A 946 -21.38 49.98 -53.39
CA SER A 946 -20.57 48.77 -53.28
C SER A 946 -19.86 48.46 -54.61
N VAL A 947 -18.62 47.98 -54.52
CA VAL A 947 -17.76 47.58 -55.64
C VAL A 947 -17.24 46.18 -55.37
N SER A 948 -17.50 45.25 -56.30
CA SER A 948 -17.03 43.86 -56.22
C SER A 948 -15.98 43.52 -57.27
N ASP A 949 -15.79 44.37 -58.29
CA ASP A 949 -14.83 44.17 -59.37
C ASP A 949 -13.51 44.87 -59.08
N TYR A 950 -12.44 44.08 -58.97
CA TYR A 950 -11.09 44.54 -58.64
C TYR A 950 -10.10 44.23 -59.75
N SER A 951 -9.20 45.16 -60.01
CA SER A 951 -8.13 45.02 -61.00
C SER A 951 -6.75 45.23 -60.37
N THR A 952 -5.71 44.61 -60.93
CA THR A 952 -4.32 44.87 -60.49
C THR A 952 -3.79 46.21 -61.02
N ARG A 953 -4.52 46.85 -61.94
CA ARG A 953 -4.15 48.11 -62.60
C ARG A 953 -5.37 48.90 -63.03
N TYR A 954 -5.30 50.22 -62.86
CA TYR A 954 -6.22 51.15 -63.50
C TYR A 954 -5.53 51.74 -64.74
N GLY A 955 -5.94 51.28 -65.93
CA GLY A 955 -5.24 51.57 -67.18
C GLY A 955 -3.82 50.98 -67.19
N LEU A 956 -2.80 51.82 -67.41
CA LEU A 956 -1.38 51.43 -67.37
C LEU A 956 -0.74 51.59 -65.97
N ARG A 957 -1.49 52.04 -64.95
CA ARG A 957 -0.97 52.38 -63.61
C ARG A 957 -1.34 51.33 -62.58
N SER A 958 -0.38 50.88 -61.78
CA SER A 958 -0.63 50.03 -60.59
C SER A 958 -1.14 50.85 -59.41
N ALA A 959 -1.70 50.18 -58.40
CA ALA A 959 -2.13 50.82 -57.14
C ALA A 959 -1.01 51.66 -56.49
N ARG A 960 0.20 51.09 -56.36
CA ARG A 960 1.38 51.81 -55.86
C ARG A 960 1.72 53.06 -56.67
N SER A 961 1.56 53.05 -57.99
CA SER A 961 1.80 54.24 -58.82
C SER A 961 0.80 55.37 -58.56
N LEU A 962 -0.40 55.07 -58.06
CA LEU A 962 -1.47 56.03 -57.84
C LEU A 962 -1.45 56.62 -56.42
N PHE A 963 -1.12 55.80 -55.44
CA PHE A 963 -1.27 56.10 -54.02
C PHE A 963 0.06 56.13 -53.25
N GLY A 964 1.19 55.84 -53.90
CA GLY A 964 2.53 56.00 -53.33
C GLY A 964 3.09 54.72 -52.72
N ARG A 965 4.29 54.84 -52.12
CA ARG A 965 5.08 53.69 -51.64
C ARG A 965 4.46 52.92 -50.47
N GLY A 966 3.48 53.51 -49.76
CA GLY A 966 2.72 52.86 -48.69
C GLY A 966 1.79 51.75 -49.16
N VAL A 967 1.50 51.66 -50.47
CA VAL A 967 0.69 50.60 -51.08
C VAL A 967 1.58 49.51 -51.69
N ALA A 968 1.23 48.23 -51.53
CA ALA A 968 1.99 47.10 -52.09
C ALA A 968 2.06 47.12 -53.63
N ASN A 969 3.07 46.46 -54.22
CA ASN A 969 3.27 46.43 -55.68
C ASN A 969 2.14 45.70 -56.43
N ASP A 970 1.52 44.74 -55.76
CA ASP A 970 0.49 43.81 -56.19
C ASP A 970 -0.90 44.13 -55.63
N ALA A 971 -1.05 45.22 -54.88
CA ALA A 971 -2.32 45.68 -54.35
C ALA A 971 -3.37 45.90 -55.46
N LEU A 972 -4.63 45.65 -55.10
CA LEU A 972 -5.75 45.75 -56.01
C LEU A 972 -6.32 47.18 -56.03
N VAL A 973 -6.96 47.51 -57.13
CA VAL A 973 -7.64 48.77 -57.36
C VAL A 973 -9.13 48.50 -57.55
N MET A 974 -9.94 49.12 -56.70
CA MET A 974 -11.38 49.23 -56.90
C MET A 974 -11.70 50.51 -57.66
N SER A 975 -12.61 50.41 -58.63
CA SER A 975 -13.07 51.57 -59.38
C SER A 975 -14.56 51.51 -59.67
N CYS A 976 -15.25 52.64 -59.57
CA CYS A 976 -16.64 52.77 -59.97
C CYS A 976 -16.89 54.06 -60.74
N ASP A 977 -17.80 54.01 -61.70
CA ASP A 977 -18.26 55.20 -62.42
C ASP A 977 -19.46 55.82 -61.70
N TYR A 978 -19.31 57.06 -61.25
CA TYR A 978 -20.35 57.88 -60.65
C TYR A 978 -20.91 58.86 -61.70
N ALA A 979 -22.15 58.66 -62.12
CA ALA A 979 -22.84 59.52 -63.08
C ALA A 979 -23.35 60.81 -62.43
N PHE A 980 -23.32 61.93 -63.17
CA PHE A 980 -23.85 63.23 -62.70
C PHE A 980 -25.35 63.42 -62.93
N ASP A 981 -26.09 62.34 -63.17
CA ASP A 981 -27.53 62.42 -63.45
C ASP A 981 -28.26 62.99 -62.23
N GLY A 982 -28.77 64.22 -62.36
CA GLY A 982 -29.47 64.94 -61.30
C GLY A 982 -28.60 65.84 -60.40
N VAL A 983 -27.28 65.90 -60.60
CA VAL A 983 -26.38 66.77 -59.82
C VAL A 983 -26.40 68.21 -60.35
N THR A 984 -26.73 69.17 -59.49
CA THR A 984 -26.80 70.60 -59.86
C THR A 984 -25.43 71.28 -59.80
N TYR A 985 -25.28 72.33 -60.60
CA TYR A 985 -24.10 73.17 -60.61
C TYR A 985 -23.86 73.80 -59.22
N GLY A 986 -22.65 73.64 -58.67
CA GLY A 986 -22.26 74.09 -57.32
C GLY A 986 -22.42 73.04 -56.23
N ALA A 987 -22.90 71.82 -56.53
CA ALA A 987 -23.02 70.74 -55.57
C ALA A 987 -21.64 70.28 -55.04
N ARG A 988 -21.60 69.96 -53.74
CA ARG A 988 -20.45 69.34 -53.07
C ARG A 988 -20.67 67.83 -52.96
N LEU A 989 -19.65 67.06 -53.30
CA LEU A 989 -19.61 65.61 -53.18
C LEU A 989 -18.58 65.24 -52.12
N ASN A 990 -19.03 64.76 -50.97
CA ASN A 990 -18.18 64.16 -49.95
C ASN A 990 -18.01 62.69 -50.27
N ILE A 991 -16.81 62.28 -50.64
CA ILE A 991 -16.51 60.93 -51.13
C ILE A 991 -15.53 60.27 -50.17
N THR A 992 -15.93 59.13 -49.63
CA THR A 992 -15.15 58.34 -48.67
C THR A 992 -15.06 56.89 -49.15
N PRO A 993 -13.90 56.40 -49.61
CA PRO A 993 -13.72 54.98 -49.86
C PRO A 993 -13.77 54.17 -48.54
N TYR A 994 -14.29 52.95 -48.59
CA TYR A 994 -14.40 52.07 -47.42
C TYR A 994 -14.22 50.60 -47.79
N TRP A 995 -13.93 49.79 -46.76
CA TRP A 995 -14.16 48.35 -46.78
C TRP A 995 -14.83 47.89 -45.49
N VAL A 996 -15.45 46.72 -45.55
CA VAL A 996 -16.02 45.99 -44.41
C VAL A 996 -15.24 44.67 -44.32
N THR A 997 -14.57 44.46 -43.20
CA THR A 997 -13.84 43.21 -42.90
C THR A 997 -14.82 42.06 -42.65
N LEU A 998 -14.32 40.81 -42.64
CA LEU A 998 -15.18 39.62 -42.55
C LEU A 998 -15.91 39.47 -41.20
N ASP A 999 -15.39 40.09 -40.13
CA ASP A 999 -16.03 40.25 -38.82
C ASP A 999 -17.11 41.36 -38.80
N GLY A 1000 -17.35 42.05 -39.92
CA GLY A 1000 -18.35 43.11 -40.05
C GLY A 1000 -17.84 44.52 -39.72
N THR A 1001 -16.57 44.69 -39.34
CA THR A 1001 -16.00 46.00 -38.99
C THR A 1001 -15.89 46.91 -40.23
N THR A 1002 -16.55 48.08 -40.20
CA THR A 1002 -16.50 49.06 -41.31
C THR A 1002 -15.33 50.02 -41.11
N VAL A 1003 -14.35 49.98 -42.02
CA VAL A 1003 -13.16 50.85 -42.02
C VAL A 1003 -13.25 51.85 -43.16
N ARG A 1004 -12.99 53.13 -42.87
CA ARG A 1004 -13.16 54.25 -43.81
C ARG A 1004 -11.83 54.95 -44.07
N GLY A 1005 -11.59 55.30 -45.33
CA GLY A 1005 -10.48 56.16 -45.72
C GLY A 1005 -10.77 57.64 -45.49
N GLU A 1006 -9.85 58.49 -45.93
CA GLU A 1006 -10.00 59.95 -45.85
C GLU A 1006 -11.15 60.42 -46.76
N THR A 1007 -12.01 61.30 -46.23
CA THR A 1007 -13.10 61.90 -47.00
C THR A 1007 -12.59 63.09 -47.80
N ARG A 1008 -12.79 63.07 -49.12
CA ARG A 1008 -12.49 64.22 -49.98
C ARG A 1008 -13.78 64.91 -50.40
N THR A 1009 -13.75 66.24 -50.40
CA THR A 1009 -14.87 67.06 -50.87
C THR A 1009 -14.57 67.56 -52.27
N LEU A 1010 -15.42 67.23 -53.24
CA LEU A 1010 -15.30 67.70 -54.62
C LEU A 1010 -16.46 68.63 -54.96
N THR A 1011 -16.18 69.78 -55.56
CA THR A 1011 -17.21 70.75 -55.99
C THR A 1011 -17.39 70.73 -57.50
N TYR A 1012 -18.63 70.59 -57.96
CA TYR A 1012 -18.98 70.57 -59.38
C TYR A 1012 -19.23 71.99 -59.94
N ASN A 1013 -18.35 72.45 -60.84
CA ASN A 1013 -18.26 73.83 -61.34
C ASN A 1013 -18.18 73.91 -62.89
N TRP A 1014 -18.16 75.14 -63.44
CA TRP A 1014 -18.23 75.42 -64.90
C TRP A 1014 -16.99 74.97 -65.65
N TYR A 1015 -15.87 74.95 -64.94
CA TYR A 1015 -14.60 74.46 -65.43
C TYR A 1015 -14.39 72.94 -65.19
N GLY A 1016 -15.39 72.23 -64.65
CA GLY A 1016 -15.33 70.80 -64.30
C GLY A 1016 -15.42 70.56 -62.79
N ILE A 1017 -14.69 69.56 -62.28
CA ILE A 1017 -14.65 69.23 -60.84
C ILE A 1017 -13.36 69.70 -60.19
N THR A 1018 -13.48 70.47 -59.11
CA THR A 1018 -12.35 70.92 -58.29
C THR A 1018 -12.49 70.37 -56.88
N GLU A 1019 -11.39 69.85 -56.34
CA GLU A 1019 -11.28 69.55 -54.91
C GLU A 1019 -11.28 70.84 -54.08
#